data_AF-A0A9E1GNF1-F1
#
_entry.id   AF-A0A9E1GNF1-F1
#
_cell.length_a   1.000
_cell.length_b   1.000
_cell.length_c   1.000
_cell.angle_alpha   90.00
_cell.angle_beta   90.00
_cell.angle_gamma   90.00
#
_symmetry.space_group_name_H-M   'P 1'
#
loop_
_entity.id
_entity.type
_entity.pdbx_description
1 polymer ?
#
loop_
_entity_poly.entity_id
_entity_poly.type
_entity_poly.pdbx_seq_one_letter_code
_entity_poly.pdbx_strand_id
1 'polypeptide(L)'
;MTRHLPLSVRVPIETDNPSICRNEETCIKCGMCKEVCTNAIGVLGTYTLEETGGKAICIHCGQCANVCPPASITEVYEYPDVRAAVNDPEKVVIVSTSPSVRAALGEAFGMQPGEFVQGKMVALLRALGADYVLDTNFAADLTIVEEASELIERITKKTAPFPQFTSCCPAWVKFAETYYPELLPNISTSKSPIGMQGPTIKTYFAKKMGINPTKIVNVALTPCTAKKFEIRRQEMNAAGKMLGIPDMRDMDHVITTRELARWAKEEGIDFQSLEDSAYDRLMGEASGAGVIFGNTGGVMEAALRTAYTYITGENAPKDFYTLKPVRGYEGIREASLEIAGMQINVAAVHGTQNTRKIIERVKEGTKEYHFIEVMTCPGGCIGGGGQPRNLEADADDVRKARIASLYRRDEQMTLRLSHENPEIKQLYLDFYGKPLSELAEKMLHTAYISRAGDLKQGTKKQETKNDKKKGTEAMTKWKCKICGYIYEGETLPEDYTCPICKQPASSFEKLEEVPSASGTSPYAGTKTEKNLQEAFAGESQARNKYTFFAQIAQREGYEQIAELFLMTARNEQEHARLWYQELGHLGTSAENLLAAATGENYEWTDMYDRMAKDAEEEGFHDLAERFRKVGAIEKRHEERYRQLLENLEKGQVFEKIEETVWECRVCGHIHVGTSAPEICPVCSYSQSYFEVHKKNY
;
A
#
# COMPACT_ATOMS: atom_id res chain seq x y z
N MET A 1 -17.29 -19.23 -16.57
CA MET A 1 -18.08 -18.01 -16.83
C MET A 1 -17.26 -16.83 -16.33
N THR A 2 -17.12 -15.75 -17.10
CA THR A 2 -16.36 -14.57 -16.67
C THR A 2 -17.06 -13.93 -15.47
N ARG A 3 -16.31 -13.66 -14.38
CA ARG A 3 -16.82 -12.97 -13.16
C ARG A 3 -17.46 -11.61 -13.50
N HIS A 4 -17.00 -11.00 -14.60
CA HIS A 4 -17.52 -9.75 -15.14
C HIS A 4 -18.28 -9.99 -16.44
N LEU A 5 -19.31 -9.16 -16.69
CA LEU A 5 -19.87 -9.02 -18.04
C LEU A 5 -18.79 -8.48 -19.00
N PRO A 6 -18.94 -8.68 -20.33
CA PRO A 6 -17.98 -8.20 -21.32
C PRO A 6 -17.63 -6.72 -21.12
N LEU A 7 -16.33 -6.40 -21.13
CA LEU A 7 -15.79 -5.03 -21.00
C LEU A 7 -16.32 -4.07 -22.08
N SER A 8 -16.88 -4.61 -23.17
CA SER A 8 -17.52 -3.86 -24.25
C SER A 8 -18.77 -3.09 -23.81
N VAL A 9 -19.42 -3.48 -22.71
CA VAL A 9 -20.71 -2.91 -22.27
C VAL A 9 -20.54 -1.94 -21.10
N ARG A 10 -19.71 -2.27 -20.10
CA ARG A 10 -19.58 -1.48 -18.87
C ARG A 10 -18.22 -1.68 -18.23
N VAL A 11 -17.80 -0.72 -17.40
CA VAL A 11 -16.57 -0.86 -16.60
C VAL A 11 -16.73 -2.03 -15.60
N PRO A 12 -15.74 -2.92 -15.44
CA PRO A 12 -15.78 -3.95 -14.41
C PRO A 12 -15.43 -3.34 -13.04
N ILE A 13 -16.06 -3.83 -11.97
CA ILE A 13 -15.81 -3.37 -10.60
C ILE A 13 -15.71 -4.63 -9.74
N GLU A 14 -14.59 -4.80 -9.03
CA GLU A 14 -14.46 -5.92 -8.09
C GLU A 14 -15.38 -5.74 -6.88
N THR A 15 -15.85 -6.85 -6.33
CA THR A 15 -16.72 -6.87 -5.13
C THR A 15 -16.00 -6.40 -3.88
N ASP A 16 -14.67 -6.53 -3.83
CA ASP A 16 -13.80 -6.08 -2.73
C ASP A 16 -13.31 -4.63 -2.90
N ASN A 17 -13.84 -3.89 -3.88
CA ASN A 17 -13.44 -2.50 -4.12
C ASN A 17 -13.86 -1.62 -2.93
N PRO A 18 -12.91 -1.00 -2.19
CA PRO A 18 -13.23 -0.28 -0.97
C PRO A 18 -13.84 1.11 -1.22
N SER A 19 -13.93 1.56 -2.47
CA SER A 19 -14.28 2.94 -2.81
C SER A 19 -15.60 3.06 -3.54
N ILE A 20 -15.92 2.11 -4.41
CA ILE A 20 -17.16 2.08 -5.19
C ILE A 20 -17.69 0.66 -5.28
N CYS A 21 -19.02 0.52 -5.36
CA CYS A 21 -19.70 -0.75 -5.58
C CYS A 21 -20.72 -0.63 -6.72
N ARG A 22 -21.28 -1.77 -7.14
CA ARG A 22 -22.35 -1.83 -8.14
C ARG A 22 -23.52 -2.64 -7.63
N ASN A 23 -24.72 -2.07 -7.71
CA ASN A 23 -25.96 -2.83 -7.69
C ASN A 23 -26.26 -3.33 -9.12
N GLU A 24 -26.18 -4.64 -9.30
CA GLU A 24 -26.36 -5.30 -10.60
C GLU A 24 -27.79 -5.20 -11.14
N GLU A 25 -28.80 -5.19 -10.26
CA GLU A 25 -30.23 -5.19 -10.63
C GLU A 25 -30.68 -3.88 -11.26
N THR A 26 -30.05 -2.77 -10.89
CA THR A 26 -30.38 -1.42 -11.38
C THR A 26 -29.58 -1.05 -12.64
N CYS A 27 -28.64 -1.89 -13.09
CA CYS A 27 -27.78 -1.57 -14.21
C CYS A 27 -28.51 -1.68 -15.56
N ILE A 28 -28.78 -0.55 -16.20
CA ILE A 28 -29.41 -0.49 -17.53
C ILE A 28 -28.45 -0.70 -18.71
N LYS A 29 -27.17 -1.03 -18.43
CA LYS A 29 -26.15 -1.34 -19.45
C LYS A 29 -25.94 -0.24 -20.52
N CYS A 30 -26.09 1.04 -20.15
CA CYS A 30 -26.01 2.17 -21.09
C CYS A 30 -24.59 2.53 -21.60
N GLY A 31 -23.52 1.94 -21.06
CA GLY A 31 -22.15 2.21 -21.53
C GLY A 31 -21.47 3.48 -21.01
N MET A 32 -22.18 4.44 -20.41
CA MET A 32 -21.59 5.71 -19.93
C MET A 32 -20.41 5.52 -18.96
N CYS A 33 -20.52 4.53 -18.05
CA CYS A 33 -19.44 4.21 -17.11
C CYS A 33 -18.17 3.66 -17.80
N LYS A 34 -18.33 2.97 -18.93
CA LYS A 34 -17.21 2.52 -19.77
C LYS A 34 -16.60 3.73 -20.46
N GLU A 35 -17.42 4.55 -21.10
CA GLU A 35 -16.98 5.70 -21.89
C GLU A 35 -16.13 6.67 -21.06
N VAL A 36 -16.57 7.06 -19.87
CA VAL A 36 -15.79 7.95 -19.00
C VAL A 36 -14.48 7.29 -18.55
N CYS A 37 -14.49 5.98 -18.26
CA CYS A 37 -13.30 5.26 -17.79
C CYS A 37 -12.26 5.08 -18.90
N THR A 38 -12.70 4.94 -20.15
CA THR A 38 -11.83 4.83 -21.33
C THR A 38 -11.33 6.20 -21.77
N ASN A 39 -12.21 7.18 -21.96
CA ASN A 39 -11.86 8.42 -22.65
C ASN A 39 -11.23 9.47 -21.72
N ALA A 40 -11.80 9.69 -20.54
CA ALA A 40 -11.32 10.71 -19.60
C ALA A 40 -10.25 10.15 -18.65
N ILE A 41 -10.44 8.92 -18.19
CA ILE A 41 -9.56 8.29 -17.19
C ILE A 41 -8.46 7.45 -17.84
N GLY A 42 -8.70 6.78 -18.97
CA GLY A 42 -7.66 6.01 -19.65
C GLY A 42 -7.19 4.78 -18.87
N VAL A 43 -8.10 4.10 -18.16
CA VAL A 43 -7.83 2.83 -17.46
C VAL A 43 -8.52 1.68 -18.19
N LEU A 44 -9.82 1.81 -18.48
CA LEU A 44 -10.54 0.77 -19.22
C LEU A 44 -10.12 0.79 -20.68
N GLY A 45 -9.70 -0.35 -21.21
CA GLY A 45 -9.20 -0.51 -22.57
C GLY A 45 -7.67 -0.55 -22.68
N THR A 46 -6.95 -0.39 -21.56
CA THR A 46 -5.49 -0.57 -21.51
C THR A 46 -5.06 -1.95 -21.01
N TYR A 47 -6.03 -2.83 -20.75
CA TYR A 47 -5.83 -4.19 -20.27
C TYR A 47 -7.01 -5.05 -20.70
N THR A 48 -6.76 -6.35 -20.81
CA THR A 48 -7.77 -7.40 -20.94
C THR A 48 -7.92 -8.13 -19.61
N LEU A 49 -9.11 -8.69 -19.34
CA LEU A 49 -9.28 -9.53 -18.14
C LEU A 49 -8.40 -10.77 -18.17
N GLU A 50 -8.00 -11.24 -19.36
CA GLU A 50 -7.02 -12.31 -19.48
C GLU A 50 -5.67 -11.85 -18.95
N GLU A 51 -5.12 -10.74 -19.44
CA GLU A 51 -3.85 -10.15 -18.97
C GLU A 51 -3.80 -9.90 -17.46
N THR A 52 -4.93 -9.75 -16.79
CA THR A 52 -5.02 -9.43 -15.37
C THR A 52 -5.58 -10.58 -14.52
N GLY A 53 -5.51 -11.82 -15.01
CA GLY A 53 -5.88 -13.00 -14.22
C GLY A 53 -7.37 -13.02 -13.83
N GLY A 54 -8.21 -12.35 -14.61
CA GLY A 54 -9.64 -12.18 -14.37
C GLY A 54 -10.01 -10.98 -13.49
N LYS A 55 -9.03 -10.23 -12.97
CA LYS A 55 -9.26 -9.11 -12.05
C LYS A 55 -9.35 -7.76 -12.78
N ALA A 56 -10.33 -6.93 -12.43
CA ALA A 56 -10.46 -5.59 -12.96
C ALA A 56 -9.41 -4.63 -12.39
N ILE A 57 -8.77 -3.86 -13.28
CA ILE A 57 -7.90 -2.75 -12.88
C ILE A 57 -8.76 -1.52 -12.63
N CYS A 58 -8.66 -0.97 -11.42
CA CYS A 58 -9.39 0.21 -11.01
C CYS A 58 -8.51 1.10 -10.13
N ILE A 59 -8.49 2.40 -10.45
CA ILE A 59 -7.78 3.43 -9.68
C ILE A 59 -8.68 4.14 -8.66
N HIS A 60 -9.89 3.62 -8.43
CA HIS A 60 -10.86 4.09 -7.43
C HIS A 60 -11.40 5.53 -7.58
N CYS A 61 -11.17 6.19 -8.71
CA CYS A 61 -11.54 7.61 -8.91
C CYS A 61 -13.04 7.93 -8.84
N GLY A 62 -13.90 6.92 -9.04
CA GLY A 62 -15.36 7.05 -8.92
C GLY A 62 -16.04 7.83 -10.05
N GLN A 63 -15.34 8.19 -11.13
CA GLN A 63 -15.97 8.89 -12.27
C GLN A 63 -17.09 8.07 -12.91
N CYS A 64 -16.97 6.74 -12.92
CA CYS A 64 -18.03 5.84 -13.35
C CYS A 64 -19.29 5.93 -12.49
N ALA A 65 -19.17 6.27 -11.19
CA ALA A 65 -20.31 6.52 -10.31
C ALA A 65 -20.99 7.86 -10.65
N ASN A 66 -20.22 8.90 -10.95
CA ASN A 66 -20.76 10.23 -11.29
C ASN A 66 -21.65 10.22 -12.54
N VAL A 67 -21.31 9.41 -13.54
CA VAL A 67 -22.03 9.37 -14.82
C VAL A 67 -23.12 8.29 -14.88
N CYS A 68 -23.36 7.54 -13.80
CA CYS A 68 -24.28 6.40 -13.81
C CYS A 68 -25.74 6.86 -13.61
N PRO A 69 -26.61 6.81 -14.65
CA PRO A 69 -27.97 7.35 -14.54
C PRO A 69 -28.88 6.67 -13.52
N PRO A 70 -28.98 5.32 -13.47
CA PRO A 70 -29.83 4.66 -12.49
C PRO A 70 -29.20 4.62 -11.09
N ALA A 71 -28.06 5.29 -10.89
CA ALA A 71 -27.24 5.16 -9.68
C ALA A 71 -26.86 3.71 -9.34
N SER A 72 -26.75 2.84 -10.35
CA SER A 72 -26.28 1.45 -10.19
C SER A 72 -24.86 1.37 -9.67
N ILE A 73 -24.02 2.37 -9.93
CA ILE A 73 -22.69 2.50 -9.33
C ILE A 73 -22.74 3.62 -8.29
N THR A 74 -22.34 3.30 -7.06
CA THR A 74 -22.21 4.24 -5.95
C THR A 74 -20.87 4.07 -5.28
N GLU A 75 -20.52 5.04 -4.46
CA GLU A 75 -19.52 4.92 -3.41
C GLU A 75 -19.92 3.80 -2.43
N VAL A 76 -18.92 3.16 -1.81
CA VAL A 76 -19.16 2.31 -0.65
C VAL A 76 -19.51 3.22 0.52
N TYR A 77 -20.69 3.04 1.10
CA TYR A 77 -21.16 3.90 2.19
C TYR A 77 -20.42 3.61 3.50
N GLU A 78 -19.95 4.67 4.16
CA GLU A 78 -19.31 4.63 5.49
C GLU A 78 -20.02 5.56 6.48
N TYR A 79 -20.93 6.42 6.02
CA TYR A 79 -21.73 7.27 6.93
C TYR A 79 -22.56 6.48 7.96
N PRO A 80 -23.01 5.22 7.75
CA PRO A 80 -23.67 4.45 8.80
C PRO A 80 -22.74 4.14 9.98
N ASP A 81 -21.47 3.85 9.72
CA ASP A 81 -20.47 3.60 10.77
C ASP A 81 -20.16 4.89 11.54
N VAL A 82 -20.08 6.02 10.81
CA VAL A 82 -19.91 7.35 11.43
C VAL A 82 -21.13 7.73 12.27
N ARG A 83 -22.35 7.45 11.79
CA ARG A 83 -23.60 7.65 12.55
C ARG A 83 -23.61 6.81 13.83
N ALA A 84 -23.13 5.56 13.76
CA ALA A 84 -22.99 4.72 14.94
C ALA A 84 -21.98 5.31 15.94
N ALA A 85 -20.83 5.79 15.47
CA ALA A 85 -19.82 6.43 16.30
C ALA A 85 -20.31 7.72 16.98
N VAL A 86 -21.11 8.54 16.28
CA VAL A 86 -21.74 9.74 16.87
C VAL A 86 -22.68 9.38 18.02
N ASN A 87 -23.38 8.26 17.93
CA ASN A 87 -24.32 7.82 18.96
C ASN A 87 -23.62 7.10 20.13
N ASP A 88 -22.30 6.89 20.07
CA ASP A 88 -21.51 6.26 21.13
C ASP A 88 -20.91 7.35 22.05
N PRO A 89 -21.39 7.49 23.30
CA PRO A 89 -20.91 8.53 24.22
C PRO A 89 -19.44 8.34 24.63
N GLU A 90 -18.84 7.18 24.36
CA GLU A 90 -17.43 6.91 24.62
C GLU A 90 -16.51 7.36 23.49
N LYS A 91 -17.05 7.80 22.36
CA LYS A 91 -16.30 8.25 21.19
C LYS A 91 -16.28 9.77 21.09
N VAL A 92 -15.24 10.28 20.42
CA VAL A 92 -15.13 11.67 20.02
C VAL A 92 -15.02 11.70 18.50
N VAL A 93 -16.07 12.15 17.82
CA VAL A 93 -16.15 12.18 16.36
C VAL A 93 -15.64 13.51 15.85
N ILE A 94 -14.55 13.45 15.09
CA ILE A 94 -13.91 14.62 14.47
C ILE A 94 -14.12 14.52 12.96
N VAL A 95 -14.75 15.53 12.36
CA VAL A 95 -14.98 15.58 10.91
C VAL A 95 -14.18 16.69 10.26
N SER A 96 -13.25 16.32 9.37
CA SER A 96 -12.44 17.28 8.59
C SER A 96 -13.00 17.45 7.18
N THR A 97 -13.21 18.70 6.75
CA THR A 97 -13.95 19.00 5.51
C THR A 97 -13.04 19.47 4.36
N SER A 98 -13.09 18.78 3.22
CA SER A 98 -12.28 19.10 2.03
C SER A 98 -12.74 20.37 1.30
N PRO A 99 -11.84 21.06 0.55
CA PRO A 99 -12.15 22.35 -0.09
C PRO A 99 -13.33 22.29 -1.06
N SER A 100 -13.44 21.26 -1.90
CA SER A 100 -14.47 21.18 -2.93
C SER A 100 -15.89 20.91 -2.40
N VAL A 101 -16.04 20.46 -1.15
CA VAL A 101 -17.34 20.06 -0.60
C VAL A 101 -18.22 21.28 -0.40
N ARG A 102 -17.66 22.36 0.16
CA ARG A 102 -18.37 23.61 0.41
C ARG A 102 -18.77 24.38 -0.86
N ALA A 103 -18.25 24.02 -2.02
CA ALA A 103 -18.64 24.59 -3.31
C ALA A 103 -19.70 23.76 -4.06
N ALA A 104 -20.03 22.55 -3.58
CA ALA A 104 -20.89 21.61 -4.28
C ALA A 104 -22.04 21.06 -3.43
N LEU A 105 -21.89 20.97 -2.11
CA LEU A 105 -22.86 20.33 -1.20
C LEU A 105 -24.28 20.91 -1.35
N GLY A 106 -24.40 22.23 -1.54
CA GLY A 106 -25.68 22.92 -1.69
C GLY A 106 -26.54 22.40 -2.85
N GLU A 107 -25.90 21.87 -3.91
CA GLU A 107 -26.61 21.31 -5.07
C GLU A 107 -27.51 20.13 -4.69
N ALA A 108 -27.09 19.33 -3.70
CA ALA A 108 -27.90 18.23 -3.20
C ALA A 108 -29.17 18.69 -2.48
N PHE A 109 -29.25 19.98 -2.14
CA PHE A 109 -30.37 20.63 -1.45
C PHE A 109 -31.07 21.68 -2.35
N GLY A 110 -30.84 21.64 -3.66
CA GLY A 110 -31.51 22.50 -4.64
C GLY A 110 -30.88 23.88 -4.86
N MET A 111 -29.72 24.15 -4.27
CA MET A 111 -28.98 25.41 -4.48
C MET A 111 -28.20 25.38 -5.80
N GLN A 112 -27.77 26.54 -6.30
CA GLN A 112 -27.07 26.63 -7.57
C GLN A 112 -25.64 26.05 -7.49
N PRO A 113 -25.12 25.46 -8.58
CA PRO A 113 -23.73 25.05 -8.66
C PRO A 113 -22.75 26.18 -8.32
N GLY A 114 -21.79 25.88 -7.45
CA GLY A 114 -20.77 26.85 -7.03
C GLY A 114 -21.23 27.83 -5.93
N GLU A 115 -22.43 27.71 -5.38
CA GLU A 115 -22.75 28.40 -4.13
C GLU A 115 -21.84 27.91 -2.98
N PHE A 116 -21.24 28.87 -2.28
CA PHE A 116 -20.26 28.59 -1.22
C PHE A 116 -20.95 28.42 0.13
N VAL A 117 -21.16 27.17 0.55
CA VAL A 117 -22.02 26.79 1.69
C VAL A 117 -21.22 26.34 2.93
N GLN A 118 -20.05 26.93 3.18
CA GLN A 118 -19.17 26.51 4.28
C GLN A 118 -19.85 26.56 5.65
N GLY A 119 -20.49 27.69 6.00
CA GLY A 119 -21.11 27.84 7.32
C GLY A 119 -22.22 26.83 7.55
N LYS A 120 -23.10 26.62 6.56
CA LYS A 120 -24.16 25.60 6.61
C LYS A 120 -23.63 24.18 6.63
N MET A 121 -22.54 23.90 5.93
CA MET A 121 -21.87 22.59 5.98
C MET A 121 -21.37 22.27 7.40
N VAL A 122 -20.76 23.24 8.08
CA VAL A 122 -20.32 23.06 9.47
C VAL A 122 -21.51 22.89 10.41
N ALA A 123 -22.54 23.73 10.27
CA ALA A 123 -23.77 23.63 11.04
C ALA A 123 -24.46 22.26 10.86
N LEU A 124 -24.48 21.75 9.63
CA LEU A 124 -25.03 20.43 9.32
C LEU A 124 -24.27 19.32 10.06
N LEU A 125 -22.93 19.34 10.02
CA LEU A 125 -22.14 18.31 10.71
C LEU A 125 -22.35 18.34 12.22
N ARG A 126 -22.52 19.53 12.81
CA ARG A 126 -22.87 19.66 14.23
C ARG A 126 -24.28 19.15 14.53
N ALA A 127 -25.26 19.47 13.67
CA ALA A 127 -26.62 18.96 13.80
C ALA A 127 -26.68 17.43 13.68
N LEU A 128 -25.75 16.85 12.92
CA LEU A 128 -25.58 15.40 12.79
C LEU A 128 -24.74 14.78 13.92
N GLY A 129 -24.28 15.57 14.90
CA GLY A 129 -23.62 15.09 16.12
C GLY A 129 -22.10 14.98 16.08
N ALA A 130 -21.41 15.63 15.14
CA ALA A 130 -19.95 15.74 15.20
C ALA A 130 -19.50 16.60 16.40
N ASP A 131 -18.58 16.08 17.22
CA ASP A 131 -18.01 16.81 18.37
C ASP A 131 -17.11 17.96 17.91
N TYR A 132 -16.26 17.70 16.91
CA TYR A 132 -15.38 18.69 16.31
C TYR A 132 -15.50 18.68 14.78
N VAL A 133 -15.58 19.88 14.21
CA VAL A 133 -15.59 20.11 12.76
C VAL A 133 -14.37 20.95 12.42
N LEU A 134 -13.45 20.35 11.64
CA LEU A 134 -12.17 20.92 11.25
C LEU A 134 -12.11 21.17 9.74
N ASP A 135 -11.11 21.93 9.29
CA ASP A 135 -10.91 22.27 7.89
C ASP A 135 -9.70 21.52 7.30
N THR A 136 -9.89 20.71 6.26
CA THR A 136 -8.78 20.07 5.57
C THR A 136 -7.93 21.07 4.77
N ASN A 137 -8.42 22.28 4.54
CA ASN A 137 -7.62 23.36 3.96
C ASN A 137 -6.45 23.76 4.87
N PHE A 138 -6.57 23.61 6.20
CA PHE A 138 -5.44 23.76 7.11
C PHE A 138 -4.33 22.77 6.72
N ALA A 139 -4.68 21.50 6.54
CA ALA A 139 -3.72 20.49 6.13
C ALA A 139 -3.28 20.62 4.67
N ALA A 140 -4.04 21.33 3.83
CA ALA A 140 -3.58 21.71 2.49
C ALA A 140 -2.43 22.72 2.59
N ASP A 141 -2.51 23.70 3.50
CA ASP A 141 -1.38 24.58 3.79
C ASP A 141 -0.17 23.79 4.33
N LEU A 142 -0.41 22.80 5.18
CA LEU A 142 0.61 21.88 5.68
C LEU A 142 1.29 21.09 4.54
N THR A 143 0.50 20.57 3.60
CA THR A 143 1.03 19.90 2.41
C THR A 143 1.88 20.84 1.56
N ILE A 144 1.46 22.10 1.39
CA ILE A 144 2.22 23.07 0.59
C ILE A 144 3.57 23.38 1.21
N VAL A 145 3.65 23.55 2.53
CA VAL A 145 4.93 23.88 3.15
C VAL A 145 5.92 22.71 3.07
N GLU A 146 5.46 21.46 3.10
CA GLU A 146 6.32 20.28 2.86
C GLU A 146 6.65 20.10 1.37
N GLU A 147 5.65 20.09 0.49
CA GLU A 147 5.81 19.79 -0.94
C GLU A 147 6.60 20.88 -1.68
N ALA A 148 6.44 22.15 -1.28
CA ALA A 148 7.25 23.25 -1.80
C ALA A 148 8.69 23.18 -1.27
N SER A 149 8.89 22.77 0.00
CA SER A 149 10.24 22.57 0.55
C SER A 149 10.95 21.42 -0.18
N GLU A 150 10.25 20.31 -0.41
CA GLU A 150 10.76 19.17 -1.18
C GLU A 150 11.16 19.59 -2.60
N LEU A 151 10.30 20.37 -3.28
CA LEU A 151 10.61 20.90 -4.62
C LEU A 151 11.87 21.77 -4.61
N ILE A 152 12.02 22.64 -3.60
CA ILE A 152 13.20 23.48 -3.47
C ILE A 152 14.45 22.65 -3.22
N GLU A 153 14.40 21.62 -2.38
CA GLU A 153 15.55 20.75 -2.17
C GLU A 153 15.92 19.97 -3.44
N ARG A 154 14.93 19.52 -4.23
CA ARG A 154 15.21 18.90 -5.54
C ARG A 154 15.89 19.88 -6.49
N ILE A 155 15.45 21.14 -6.54
CA ILE A 155 16.02 22.19 -7.41
C ILE A 155 17.43 22.57 -6.97
N THR A 156 17.61 22.83 -5.69
CA THR A 156 18.84 23.46 -5.16
C THR A 156 19.89 22.45 -4.73
N LYS A 157 19.49 21.28 -4.24
CA LYS A 157 20.36 20.25 -3.68
C LYS A 157 20.36 18.94 -4.49
N LYS A 158 19.49 18.79 -5.49
CA LYS A 158 19.37 17.59 -6.35
C LYS A 158 19.07 16.31 -5.57
N THR A 159 18.18 16.40 -4.56
CA THR A 159 17.83 15.28 -3.69
C THR A 159 17.00 14.17 -4.35
N ALA A 160 16.29 14.47 -5.44
CA ALA A 160 15.44 13.51 -6.17
C ALA A 160 15.23 13.96 -7.64
N PRO A 161 14.78 13.06 -8.54
CA PRO A 161 14.68 13.34 -9.98
C PRO A 161 13.56 14.33 -10.34
N PHE A 162 13.71 14.95 -11.51
CA PHE A 162 12.71 15.78 -12.16
C PHE A 162 11.95 15.03 -13.27
N PRO A 163 10.69 15.42 -13.55
CA PRO A 163 9.88 16.40 -12.80
C PRO A 163 9.45 15.86 -11.42
N GLN A 164 9.21 16.73 -10.45
CA GLN A 164 8.44 16.37 -9.26
C GLN A 164 6.96 16.28 -9.63
N PHE A 165 6.31 15.14 -9.39
CA PHE A 165 4.85 15.02 -9.51
C PHE A 165 4.19 15.23 -8.15
N THR A 166 3.04 15.92 -8.12
CA THR A 166 2.22 15.99 -6.91
C THR A 166 1.70 14.62 -6.49
N SER A 167 1.48 14.42 -5.19
CA SER A 167 1.03 13.14 -4.61
C SER A 167 -0.38 13.14 -4.02
N CYS A 168 -1.01 14.31 -3.87
CA CYS A 168 -2.23 14.46 -3.08
C CYS A 168 -3.48 13.76 -3.65
N CYS A 169 -3.48 13.41 -4.94
CA CYS A 169 -4.54 12.68 -5.62
C CYS A 169 -4.29 11.15 -5.59
N PRO A 170 -5.01 10.37 -4.77
CA PRO A 170 -4.72 8.94 -4.59
C PRO A 170 -4.99 8.10 -5.84
N ALA A 171 -5.93 8.52 -6.69
CA ALA A 171 -6.20 7.84 -7.95
C ALA A 171 -5.05 8.04 -8.96
N TRP A 172 -4.38 9.19 -8.92
CA TRP A 172 -3.17 9.44 -9.70
C TRP A 172 -2.01 8.59 -9.16
N VAL A 173 -1.78 8.59 -7.85
CA VAL A 173 -0.75 7.74 -7.23
C VAL A 173 -0.95 6.28 -7.62
N LYS A 174 -2.17 5.74 -7.47
CA LYS A 174 -2.45 4.35 -7.86
C LYS A 174 -2.27 4.10 -9.37
N PHE A 175 -2.61 5.08 -10.21
CA PHE A 175 -2.35 4.98 -11.64
C PHE A 175 -0.85 4.92 -11.95
N ALA A 176 -0.04 5.76 -11.30
CA ALA A 176 1.41 5.71 -11.45
C ALA A 176 2.00 4.39 -10.93
N GLU A 177 1.58 3.92 -9.75
CA GLU A 177 1.98 2.62 -9.20
C GLU A 177 1.71 1.47 -10.20
N THR A 178 0.57 1.49 -10.88
CA THR A 178 0.17 0.41 -11.82
C THR A 178 0.82 0.54 -13.21
N TYR A 179 0.89 1.75 -13.78
CA TYR A 179 1.26 1.93 -15.19
C TYR A 179 2.64 2.54 -15.41
N TYR A 180 3.19 3.24 -14.41
CA TYR A 180 4.43 4.00 -14.50
C TYR A 180 5.28 3.87 -13.23
N PRO A 181 5.57 2.64 -12.76
CA PRO A 181 6.32 2.44 -11.52
C PRO A 181 7.72 3.06 -11.54
N GLU A 182 8.29 3.26 -12.73
CA GLU A 182 9.57 3.96 -12.92
C GLU A 182 9.53 5.44 -12.53
N LEU A 183 8.34 6.05 -12.47
CA LEU A 183 8.15 7.44 -12.04
C LEU A 183 7.85 7.58 -10.55
N LEU A 184 7.79 6.49 -9.77
CA LEU A 184 7.55 6.59 -8.33
C LEU A 184 8.59 7.46 -7.59
N PRO A 185 9.90 7.41 -7.92
CA PRO A 185 10.89 8.33 -7.35
C PRO A 185 10.65 9.81 -7.68
N ASN A 186 9.88 10.10 -8.73
CA ASN A 186 9.52 11.45 -9.13
C ASN A 186 8.30 11.99 -8.36
N ILE A 187 7.47 11.15 -7.75
CA ILE A 187 6.30 11.60 -6.98
C ILE A 187 6.77 12.21 -5.65
N SER A 188 6.14 13.31 -5.24
CA SER A 188 6.38 13.93 -3.93
C SER A 188 6.15 12.92 -2.81
N THR A 189 7.06 12.89 -1.85
CA THR A 189 6.94 12.06 -0.65
C THR A 189 5.93 12.64 0.35
N SER A 190 5.58 13.92 0.22
CA SER A 190 4.55 14.56 1.03
C SER A 190 3.24 13.77 0.95
N LYS A 191 2.62 13.45 2.09
CA LYS A 191 1.27 12.87 2.13
C LYS A 191 0.25 13.89 1.60
N SER A 192 -0.94 13.40 1.23
CA SER A 192 -2.05 14.30 0.92
C SER A 192 -2.51 15.12 2.14
N PRO A 193 -3.30 16.18 1.96
CA PRO A 193 -3.87 16.94 3.09
C PRO A 193 -4.60 16.05 4.10
N ILE A 194 -5.36 15.06 3.64
CA ILE A 194 -6.05 14.09 4.51
C ILE A 194 -5.03 13.17 5.20
N GLY A 195 -4.02 12.69 4.48
CA GLY A 195 -2.96 11.85 5.03
C GLY A 195 -2.05 12.57 6.04
N MET A 196 -1.92 13.90 5.95
CA MET A 196 -1.20 14.74 6.92
C MET A 196 -2.08 15.12 8.12
N GLN A 197 -3.35 15.48 7.87
CA GLN A 197 -4.26 15.88 8.94
C GLN A 197 -4.55 14.73 9.90
N GLY A 198 -4.69 13.51 9.39
CA GLY A 198 -4.99 12.30 10.17
C GLY A 198 -4.08 12.10 11.37
N PRO A 199 -2.76 11.91 11.15
CA PRO A 199 -1.82 11.73 12.25
C PRO A 199 -1.69 12.99 13.11
N THR A 200 -1.82 14.19 12.53
CA THR A 200 -1.75 15.45 13.28
C THR A 200 -2.93 15.60 14.26
N ILE A 201 -4.13 15.15 13.89
CA ILE A 201 -5.30 15.13 14.76
C ILE A 201 -5.07 14.18 15.94
N LYS A 202 -4.68 12.93 15.66
CA LYS A 202 -4.51 11.90 16.71
C LYS A 202 -3.30 12.13 17.61
N THR A 203 -2.41 13.06 17.28
CA THR A 203 -1.23 13.37 18.10
C THR A 203 -1.29 14.79 18.67
N TYR A 204 -1.05 15.80 17.84
CA TYR A 204 -0.95 17.20 18.26
C TYR A 204 -2.31 17.78 18.71
N PHE A 205 -3.38 17.63 17.92
CA PHE A 205 -4.71 18.14 18.30
C PHE A 205 -5.22 17.45 19.56
N ALA A 206 -5.19 16.11 19.59
CA ALA A 206 -5.61 15.31 20.73
C ALA A 206 -4.91 15.75 22.03
N LYS A 207 -3.58 15.97 21.96
CA LYS A 207 -2.81 16.47 23.10
C LYS A 207 -3.22 17.90 23.52
N LYS A 208 -3.39 18.82 22.58
CA LYS A 208 -3.77 20.21 22.87
C LYS A 208 -5.18 20.32 23.46
N MET A 209 -6.09 19.44 23.04
CA MET A 209 -7.48 19.40 23.48
C MET A 209 -7.71 18.50 24.70
N GLY A 210 -6.70 17.76 25.17
CA GLY A 210 -6.83 16.83 26.30
C GLY A 210 -7.69 15.60 25.98
N ILE A 211 -7.74 15.18 24.71
CA ILE A 211 -8.56 14.05 24.24
C ILE A 211 -7.68 12.80 24.18
N ASN A 212 -8.20 11.67 24.67
CA ASN A 212 -7.53 10.38 24.48
C ASN A 212 -7.62 9.95 23.00
N PRO A 213 -6.49 9.77 22.29
CA PRO A 213 -6.51 9.48 20.87
C PRO A 213 -7.16 8.14 20.50
N THR A 214 -7.29 7.18 21.43
CA THR A 214 -8.01 5.92 21.18
C THR A 214 -9.53 6.07 21.18
N LYS A 215 -10.04 7.19 21.69
CA LYS A 215 -11.47 7.53 21.66
C LYS A 215 -11.87 8.30 20.40
N ILE A 216 -10.89 8.85 19.67
CA ILE A 216 -11.13 9.63 18.46
C ILE A 216 -11.57 8.72 17.31
N VAL A 217 -12.72 9.05 16.73
CA VAL A 217 -13.13 8.57 15.41
C VAL A 217 -12.92 9.71 14.42
N ASN A 218 -11.85 9.61 13.64
CA ASN A 218 -11.39 10.65 12.73
C ASN A 218 -11.96 10.41 11.33
N VAL A 219 -12.76 11.35 10.85
CA VAL A 219 -13.57 11.23 9.64
C VAL A 219 -13.18 12.32 8.64
N ALA A 220 -12.89 11.93 7.40
CA ALA A 220 -12.68 12.88 6.31
C ALA A 220 -13.94 13.01 5.44
N LEU A 221 -14.51 14.22 5.37
CA LEU A 221 -15.56 14.58 4.43
C LEU A 221 -14.94 15.09 3.12
N THR A 222 -15.16 14.38 2.01
CA THR A 222 -14.39 14.59 0.77
C THR A 222 -15.24 14.46 -0.49
N PRO A 223 -14.89 15.15 -1.61
CA PRO A 223 -15.54 14.93 -2.90
C PRO A 223 -15.09 13.63 -3.61
N CYS A 224 -14.26 12.79 -2.96
CA CYS A 224 -13.49 11.75 -3.63
C CYS A 224 -13.75 10.34 -3.05
N THR A 225 -14.05 9.37 -3.92
CA THR A 225 -14.14 7.96 -3.51
C THR A 225 -12.77 7.33 -3.28
N ALA A 226 -11.74 7.72 -4.04
CA ALA A 226 -10.40 7.14 -3.93
C ALA A 226 -9.72 7.44 -2.57
N LYS A 227 -10.18 8.44 -1.82
CA LYS A 227 -9.74 8.68 -0.43
C LYS A 227 -10.09 7.53 0.51
N LYS A 228 -11.20 6.80 0.25
CA LYS A 228 -11.54 5.56 0.97
C LYS A 228 -10.43 4.50 0.81
N PHE A 229 -9.85 4.38 -0.39
CA PHE A 229 -8.69 3.51 -0.61
C PHE A 229 -7.42 4.05 0.07
N GLU A 230 -7.16 5.36 -0.03
CA GLU A 230 -5.96 5.98 0.56
C GLU A 230 -5.83 5.73 2.06
N ILE A 231 -6.89 5.99 2.83
CA ILE A 231 -6.83 5.83 4.30
C ILE A 231 -6.66 4.36 4.73
N ARG A 232 -6.86 3.40 3.82
CA ARG A 232 -6.69 1.96 4.03
C ARG A 232 -5.32 1.43 3.58
N ARG A 233 -4.47 2.27 2.99
CA ARG A 233 -3.09 1.88 2.63
C ARG A 233 -2.30 1.55 3.90
N GLN A 234 -1.57 0.44 3.93
CA GLN A 234 -1.00 -0.11 5.17
C GLN A 234 -0.15 0.91 5.94
N GLU A 235 0.60 1.74 5.20
CA GLU A 235 1.46 2.79 5.71
C GLU A 235 0.76 4.01 6.34
N MET A 236 -0.57 4.14 6.23
CA MET A 236 -1.35 5.25 6.81
C MET A 236 -1.71 5.02 8.29
N ASN A 237 -0.66 4.91 9.12
CA ASN A 237 -0.72 4.65 10.56
C ASN A 237 0.40 5.36 11.34
N ALA A 238 0.82 6.56 10.91
CA ALA A 238 1.91 7.29 11.54
C ALA A 238 1.62 7.66 13.01
N ALA A 239 0.37 8.04 13.35
CA ALA A 239 -0.02 8.29 14.74
C ALA A 239 0.09 7.02 15.59
N GLY A 240 -0.38 5.87 15.07
CA GLY A 240 -0.26 4.59 15.78
C GLY A 240 1.19 4.21 16.07
N LYS A 241 2.08 4.39 15.08
CA LYS A 241 3.52 4.19 15.26
C LYS A 241 4.12 5.13 16.31
N MET A 242 3.78 6.42 16.26
CA MET A 242 4.30 7.42 17.20
C MET A 242 3.82 7.17 18.64
N LEU A 243 2.57 6.75 18.80
CA LEU A 243 1.93 6.55 20.12
C LEU A 243 2.13 5.14 20.67
N GLY A 244 2.72 4.21 19.91
CA GLY A 244 2.88 2.81 20.32
C GLY A 244 1.56 2.04 20.37
N ILE A 245 0.61 2.36 19.48
CA ILE A 245 -0.73 1.74 19.40
C ILE A 245 -0.85 1.07 18.02
N PRO A 246 -0.56 -0.25 17.90
CA PRO A 246 -0.41 -0.92 16.61
C PRO A 246 -1.61 -0.83 15.67
N ASP A 247 -2.83 -0.92 16.21
CA ASP A 247 -4.07 -0.94 15.42
C ASP A 247 -4.61 0.45 15.07
N MET A 248 -3.97 1.52 15.55
CA MET A 248 -4.44 2.88 15.30
C MET A 248 -4.11 3.32 13.87
N ARG A 249 -5.17 3.59 13.10
CA ARG A 249 -5.11 4.25 11.79
C ARG A 249 -5.04 5.76 11.94
N ASP A 250 -4.46 6.45 10.95
CA ASP A 250 -4.42 7.92 10.92
C ASP A 250 -5.82 8.54 10.70
N MET A 251 -6.61 7.92 9.83
CA MET A 251 -7.99 8.26 9.50
C MET A 251 -8.83 6.98 9.60
N ASP A 252 -10.02 7.07 10.20
CA ASP A 252 -10.88 5.92 10.46
C ASP A 252 -11.92 5.74 9.35
N HIS A 253 -12.56 6.84 8.93
CA HIS A 253 -13.60 6.82 7.90
C HIS A 253 -13.46 7.96 6.90
N VAL A 254 -14.02 7.74 5.71
CA VAL A 254 -14.20 8.75 4.67
C VAL A 254 -15.65 8.76 4.26
N ILE A 255 -16.32 9.91 4.39
CA ILE A 255 -17.66 10.13 3.85
C ILE A 255 -17.61 11.08 2.67
N THR A 256 -18.35 10.78 1.62
CA THR A 256 -18.42 11.66 0.44
C THR A 256 -19.45 12.78 0.61
N THR A 257 -19.38 13.79 -0.25
CA THR A 257 -20.40 14.87 -0.32
C THR A 257 -21.81 14.33 -0.51
N ARG A 258 -21.97 13.29 -1.35
CA ARG A 258 -23.26 12.60 -1.52
C ARG A 258 -23.69 11.82 -0.28
N GLU A 259 -22.78 11.14 0.40
CA GLU A 259 -23.08 10.45 1.67
C GLU A 259 -23.56 11.42 2.75
N LEU A 260 -22.91 12.57 2.91
CA LEU A 260 -23.36 13.60 3.85
C LEU A 260 -24.76 14.10 3.48
N ALA A 261 -25.01 14.43 2.22
CA ALA A 261 -26.31 14.91 1.79
C ALA A 261 -27.41 13.84 1.96
N ARG A 262 -27.08 12.57 1.73
CA ARG A 262 -27.98 11.45 1.99
C ARG A 262 -28.30 11.34 3.48
N TRP A 263 -27.27 11.32 4.33
CA TRP A 263 -27.44 11.24 5.77
C TRP A 263 -28.32 12.38 6.29
N ALA A 264 -28.03 13.62 5.89
CA ALA A 264 -28.84 14.79 6.26
C ALA A 264 -30.33 14.66 5.90
N LYS A 265 -30.63 14.13 4.71
CA LYS A 265 -32.00 13.91 4.24
C LYS A 265 -32.70 12.80 5.02
N GLU A 266 -31.97 11.74 5.38
CA GLU A 266 -32.50 10.63 6.18
C GLU A 266 -32.85 11.09 7.62
N GLU A 267 -32.08 12.02 8.19
CA GLU A 267 -32.37 12.66 9.48
C GLU A 267 -33.42 13.78 9.39
N GLY A 268 -33.94 14.07 8.19
CA GLY A 268 -34.96 15.11 7.99
C GLY A 268 -34.47 16.54 8.23
N ILE A 269 -33.16 16.81 8.10
CA ILE A 269 -32.60 18.14 8.33
C ILE A 269 -32.91 19.07 7.16
N ASP A 270 -33.55 20.21 7.44
CA ASP A 270 -33.71 21.30 6.47
C ASP A 270 -32.42 22.12 6.36
N PHE A 271 -31.57 21.75 5.40
CA PHE A 271 -30.27 22.38 5.15
C PHE A 271 -30.35 23.88 4.88
N GLN A 272 -31.41 24.35 4.19
CA GLN A 272 -31.52 25.78 3.84
C GLN A 272 -31.82 26.64 5.06
N SER A 273 -32.53 26.09 6.04
CA SER A 273 -32.86 26.76 7.30
C SER A 273 -31.69 26.85 8.29
N LEU A 274 -30.61 26.09 8.09
CA LEU A 274 -29.48 26.08 9.02
C LEU A 274 -28.80 27.46 9.05
N GLU A 275 -28.56 27.95 10.27
CA GLU A 275 -27.70 29.11 10.49
C GLU A 275 -26.24 28.73 10.30
N ASP A 276 -25.44 29.66 9.78
CA ASP A 276 -24.03 29.41 9.51
C ASP A 276 -23.25 29.21 10.82
N SER A 277 -22.41 28.18 10.87
CA SER A 277 -21.52 27.90 12.01
C SER A 277 -20.05 28.00 11.61
N ALA A 278 -19.20 28.34 12.59
CA ALA A 278 -17.75 28.39 12.41
C ALA A 278 -17.11 27.02 12.72
N TYR A 279 -15.97 26.75 12.08
CA TYR A 279 -15.10 25.63 12.44
C TYR A 279 -14.64 25.74 13.90
N ASP A 280 -14.27 24.60 14.47
CA ASP A 280 -13.61 24.58 15.78
C ASP A 280 -12.23 25.23 15.72
N ARG A 281 -11.78 25.75 16.86
CA ARG A 281 -10.43 26.32 17.00
C ARG A 281 -9.40 25.20 16.92
N LEU A 282 -8.22 25.52 16.38
CA LEU A 282 -7.12 24.59 16.11
C LEU A 282 -7.44 23.64 14.94
N MET A 283 -6.79 23.87 13.79
CA MET A 283 -7.02 23.24 12.49
C MET A 283 -8.35 23.61 11.81
N GLY A 284 -8.93 24.76 12.17
CA GLY A 284 -10.14 25.31 11.55
C GLY A 284 -9.86 26.45 10.57
N GLU A 285 -8.70 27.11 10.65
CA GLU A 285 -8.31 28.22 9.78
C GLU A 285 -7.32 27.79 8.70
N ALA A 286 -7.49 28.35 7.49
CA ALA A 286 -6.64 28.07 6.34
C ALA A 286 -6.38 29.33 5.52
N SER A 287 -5.37 29.29 4.67
CA SER A 287 -5.09 30.32 3.68
C SER A 287 -5.94 30.14 2.42
N GLY A 288 -6.04 31.19 1.60
CA GLY A 288 -6.61 31.11 0.26
C GLY A 288 -5.88 30.13 -0.67
N ALA A 289 -4.58 29.88 -0.45
CA ALA A 289 -3.83 28.85 -1.16
C ALA A 289 -4.35 27.44 -0.82
N GLY A 290 -4.70 27.18 0.45
CA GLY A 290 -5.35 25.93 0.85
C GLY A 290 -6.76 25.76 0.26
N VAL A 291 -7.50 26.86 0.05
CA VAL A 291 -8.86 26.81 -0.53
C VAL A 291 -8.86 26.36 -1.99
N ILE A 292 -7.89 26.82 -2.79
CA ILE A 292 -7.86 26.53 -4.24
C ILE A 292 -7.39 25.10 -4.58
N PHE A 293 -6.92 24.31 -3.61
CA PHE A 293 -6.55 22.89 -3.79
C PHE A 293 -7.61 22.05 -4.49
N GLY A 294 -8.89 22.42 -4.35
CA GLY A 294 -10.00 21.71 -4.98
C GLY A 294 -10.00 21.76 -6.52
N ASN A 295 -9.23 22.68 -7.11
CA ASN A 295 -9.17 22.95 -8.54
C ASN A 295 -7.88 22.39 -9.13
N THR A 296 -7.94 21.87 -10.37
CA THR A 296 -6.70 21.58 -11.10
C THR A 296 -5.94 22.86 -11.42
N GLY A 297 -4.66 22.89 -11.02
CA GLY A 297 -3.77 24.06 -11.05
C GLY A 297 -3.71 24.79 -9.70
N GLY A 298 -4.59 24.47 -8.76
CA GLY A 298 -4.62 25.11 -7.44
C GLY A 298 -3.48 24.69 -6.53
N VAL A 299 -3.10 23.40 -6.56
CA VAL A 299 -1.95 22.88 -5.81
C VAL A 299 -0.66 23.47 -6.38
N MET A 300 -0.54 23.48 -7.72
CA MET A 300 0.54 24.12 -8.46
C MET A 300 0.70 25.59 -8.07
N GLU A 301 -0.38 26.37 -8.14
CA GLU A 301 -0.35 27.79 -7.80
C GLU A 301 0.04 28.01 -6.33
N ALA A 302 -0.53 27.24 -5.40
CA ALA A 302 -0.23 27.31 -3.98
C ALA A 302 1.23 26.96 -3.65
N ALA A 303 1.78 25.92 -4.28
CA ALA A 303 3.16 25.50 -4.12
C ALA A 303 4.12 26.57 -4.65
N LEU A 304 3.83 27.15 -5.82
CA LEU A 304 4.67 28.20 -6.41
C LEU A 304 4.65 29.50 -5.61
N ARG A 305 3.51 29.87 -5.01
CA ARG A 305 3.44 31.02 -4.06
C ARG A 305 4.41 30.85 -2.90
N THR A 306 4.46 29.66 -2.29
CA THR A 306 5.36 29.37 -1.16
C THR A 306 6.80 29.19 -1.62
N ALA A 307 7.03 28.46 -2.72
CA ALA A 307 8.36 28.20 -3.24
C ALA A 307 9.08 29.50 -3.63
N TYR A 308 8.38 30.46 -4.24
CA TYR A 308 8.94 31.78 -4.53
C TYR A 308 9.50 32.44 -3.27
N THR A 309 8.72 32.44 -2.18
CA THR A 309 9.09 33.10 -0.93
C THR A 309 10.29 32.42 -0.26
N TYR A 310 10.30 31.09 -0.26
CA TYR A 310 11.41 30.33 0.32
C TYR A 310 12.72 30.45 -0.49
N ILE A 311 12.63 30.61 -1.82
CA ILE A 311 13.82 30.80 -2.68
C ILE A 311 14.36 32.22 -2.60
N THR A 312 13.49 33.23 -2.61
CA THR A 312 13.88 34.64 -2.74
C THR A 312 14.03 35.37 -1.41
N GLY A 313 13.35 34.90 -0.35
CA GLY A 313 13.18 35.63 0.89
C GLY A 313 12.15 36.77 0.81
N GLU A 314 11.49 36.95 -0.34
CA GLU A 314 10.50 37.99 -0.58
C GLU A 314 9.12 37.39 -0.87
N ASN A 315 8.05 38.12 -0.52
CA ASN A 315 6.70 37.67 -0.84
C ASN A 315 6.50 37.53 -2.35
N ALA A 316 5.78 36.49 -2.75
CA ALA A 316 5.45 36.27 -4.16
C ALA A 316 4.80 37.52 -4.80
N PRO A 317 5.13 37.87 -6.06
CA PRO A 317 4.46 38.94 -6.79
C PRO A 317 2.97 38.67 -6.94
N LYS A 318 2.16 39.73 -7.11
CA LYS A 318 0.69 39.62 -7.25
C LYS A 318 0.25 38.62 -8.33
N ASP A 319 1.03 38.49 -9.41
CA ASP A 319 0.72 37.57 -10.51
C ASP A 319 0.78 36.09 -10.09
N PHE A 320 1.52 35.73 -9.04
CA PHE A 320 1.52 34.37 -8.47
C PHE A 320 0.23 34.05 -7.69
N TYR A 321 -0.53 35.07 -7.27
CA TYR A 321 -1.84 34.91 -6.63
C TYR A 321 -2.97 34.75 -7.65
N THR A 322 -2.66 34.87 -8.93
CA THR A 322 -3.58 34.64 -10.04
C THR A 322 -2.78 34.13 -11.21
N LEU A 323 -2.22 32.93 -11.05
CA LEU A 323 -1.33 32.34 -12.04
C LEU A 323 -2.13 31.84 -13.25
N LYS A 324 -2.60 32.78 -14.07
CA LYS A 324 -3.53 32.56 -15.20
C LYS A 324 -3.13 31.38 -16.09
N PRO A 325 -1.85 31.16 -16.45
CA PRO A 325 -1.46 30.04 -17.32
C PRO A 325 -1.76 28.65 -16.75
N VAL A 326 -1.84 28.50 -15.42
CA VAL A 326 -2.20 27.22 -14.78
C VAL A 326 -3.64 27.20 -14.27
N ARG A 327 -4.40 28.29 -14.41
CA ARG A 327 -5.87 28.33 -14.21
C ARG A 327 -6.60 27.99 -15.52
N GLY A 328 -7.89 27.67 -15.45
CA GLY A 328 -8.69 27.25 -16.61
C GLY A 328 -9.25 25.84 -16.48
N TYR A 329 -9.72 25.28 -17.59
CA TYR A 329 -10.41 23.98 -17.64
C TYR A 329 -9.79 23.04 -18.69
N GLU A 330 -8.81 23.50 -19.44
CA GLU A 330 -8.07 22.70 -20.41
C GLU A 330 -7.35 21.54 -19.72
N GLY A 331 -7.37 20.37 -20.36
CA GLY A 331 -6.85 19.11 -19.80
C GLY A 331 -5.36 19.13 -19.46
N ILE A 332 -4.58 19.93 -20.19
CA ILE A 332 -3.16 20.17 -19.97
C ILE A 332 -2.95 21.68 -20.06
N ARG A 333 -2.35 22.25 -19.02
CA ARG A 333 -1.98 23.66 -18.94
C ARG A 333 -0.53 23.77 -18.52
N GLU A 334 0.22 24.64 -19.16
CA GLU A 334 1.67 24.69 -19.03
C GLU A 334 2.12 26.13 -18.81
N ALA A 335 3.16 26.31 -18.01
CA ALA A 335 3.75 27.62 -17.77
C ALA A 335 5.27 27.49 -17.61
N SER A 336 5.96 28.57 -17.97
CA SER A 336 7.39 28.74 -17.71
C SER A 336 7.54 30.02 -16.91
N LEU A 337 8.05 29.92 -15.70
CA LEU A 337 8.17 31.02 -14.75
C LEU A 337 9.64 31.27 -14.44
N GLU A 338 10.01 32.52 -14.18
CA GLU A 338 11.34 32.85 -13.71
C GLU A 338 11.28 33.13 -12.20
N ILE A 339 12.08 32.41 -11.42
CA ILE A 339 12.18 32.59 -9.96
C ILE A 339 13.67 32.68 -9.59
N ALA A 340 14.10 33.83 -9.08
CA ALA A 340 15.51 34.09 -8.74
C ALA A 340 16.51 33.75 -9.88
N GLY A 341 16.15 34.07 -11.13
CA GLY A 341 16.96 33.77 -12.31
C GLY A 341 16.91 32.31 -12.78
N MET A 342 16.14 31.44 -12.13
CA MET A 342 15.91 30.06 -12.54
C MET A 342 14.62 29.94 -13.36
N GLN A 343 14.69 29.28 -14.51
CA GLN A 343 13.53 28.98 -15.34
C GLN A 343 12.81 27.72 -14.82
N ILE A 344 11.64 27.89 -14.21
CA ILE A 344 10.80 26.82 -13.67
C ILE A 344 9.66 26.51 -14.65
N ASN A 345 9.82 25.42 -15.38
CA ASN A 345 8.77 24.85 -16.25
C ASN A 345 7.81 23.97 -15.46
N VAL A 346 6.51 24.23 -15.59
CA VAL A 346 5.46 23.52 -14.86
C VAL A 346 4.31 23.08 -15.75
N ALA A 347 3.57 22.05 -15.30
CA ALA A 347 2.32 21.63 -15.94
C ALA A 347 1.24 21.28 -14.91
N ALA A 348 0.02 21.74 -15.14
CA ALA A 348 -1.17 21.34 -14.42
C ALA A 348 -2.04 20.46 -15.32
N VAL A 349 -2.33 19.24 -14.86
CA VAL A 349 -2.99 18.22 -15.68
C VAL A 349 -4.21 17.68 -14.96
N HIS A 350 -5.32 17.55 -15.68
CA HIS A 350 -6.42 16.71 -15.24
C HIS A 350 -6.80 15.62 -16.22
N GLY A 351 -7.22 14.48 -15.67
CA GLY A 351 -7.45 13.25 -16.42
C GLY A 351 -6.17 12.46 -16.63
N THR A 352 -6.11 11.22 -16.15
CA THR A 352 -4.94 10.34 -16.30
C THR A 352 -4.63 10.00 -17.76
N GLN A 353 -5.61 10.11 -18.67
CA GLN A 353 -5.38 10.04 -20.11
C GLN A 353 -4.54 11.22 -20.64
N ASN A 354 -4.73 12.42 -20.10
CA ASN A 354 -3.87 13.57 -20.42
C ASN A 354 -2.51 13.44 -19.73
N THR A 355 -2.47 12.89 -18.52
CA THR A 355 -1.20 12.62 -17.82
C THR A 355 -0.30 11.68 -18.61
N ARG A 356 -0.86 10.63 -19.22
CA ARG A 356 -0.12 9.75 -20.14
C ARG A 356 0.61 10.55 -21.23
N LYS A 357 -0.05 11.53 -21.86
CA LYS A 357 0.57 12.38 -22.88
C LYS A 357 1.75 13.21 -22.33
N ILE A 358 1.62 13.73 -21.12
CA ILE A 358 2.71 14.48 -20.46
C ILE A 358 3.87 13.56 -20.11
N ILE A 359 3.59 12.35 -19.60
CA ILE A 359 4.63 11.36 -19.29
C ILE A 359 5.41 10.98 -20.55
N GLU A 360 4.74 10.73 -21.67
CA GLU A 360 5.45 10.42 -22.92
C GLU A 360 6.34 11.59 -23.36
N ARG A 361 5.89 12.85 -23.27
CA ARG A 361 6.73 14.02 -23.58
C ARG A 361 7.97 14.12 -22.68
N VAL A 362 7.82 13.79 -21.39
CA VAL A 362 8.93 13.74 -20.43
C VAL A 362 9.92 12.64 -20.82
N LYS A 363 9.44 11.44 -21.18
CA LYS A 363 10.27 10.30 -21.58
C LYS A 363 11.02 10.53 -22.89
N GLU A 364 10.38 11.18 -23.85
CA GLU A 364 10.97 11.53 -25.15
C GLU A 364 11.99 12.69 -25.05
N GLY A 365 12.05 13.39 -23.91
CA GLY A 365 12.90 14.56 -23.73
C GLY A 365 12.45 15.77 -24.57
N THR A 366 11.19 15.79 -25.05
CA THR A 366 10.69 16.89 -25.89
C THR A 366 10.42 18.16 -25.11
N LYS A 367 10.23 18.06 -23.79
CA LYS A 367 10.11 19.21 -22.89
C LYS A 367 10.56 18.85 -21.47
N GLU A 368 11.39 19.70 -20.87
CA GLU A 368 11.81 19.58 -19.48
C GLU A 368 10.82 20.27 -18.54
N TYR A 369 10.34 19.54 -17.53
CA TYR A 369 9.48 20.06 -16.47
C TYR A 369 10.17 19.88 -15.11
N HIS A 370 9.94 20.83 -14.21
CA HIS A 370 10.41 20.75 -12.83
C HIS A 370 9.30 20.28 -11.89
N PHE A 371 8.07 20.71 -12.13
CA PHE A 371 6.94 20.40 -11.26
C PHE A 371 5.67 20.16 -12.08
N ILE A 372 4.97 19.06 -11.79
CA ILE A 372 3.75 18.65 -12.50
C ILE A 372 2.67 18.30 -11.49
N GLU A 373 1.57 19.07 -11.53
CA GLU A 373 0.35 18.72 -10.79
C GLU A 373 -0.49 17.75 -11.61
N VAL A 374 -0.92 16.66 -10.97
CA VAL A 374 -1.83 15.69 -11.58
C VAL A 374 -3.07 15.48 -10.73
N MET A 375 -4.22 15.74 -11.34
CA MET A 375 -5.53 15.40 -10.81
C MET A 375 -6.22 14.38 -11.71
N THR A 376 -6.72 13.27 -11.17
CA THR A 376 -7.40 12.28 -12.02
C THR A 376 -8.75 12.76 -12.56
N CYS A 377 -9.48 13.58 -11.79
CA CYS A 377 -10.85 13.95 -12.10
C CYS A 377 -10.91 15.26 -12.91
N PRO A 378 -11.84 15.41 -13.88
CA PRO A 378 -11.98 16.63 -14.65
C PRO A 378 -12.19 17.88 -13.78
N GLY A 379 -11.35 18.90 -13.99
CA GLY A 379 -11.35 20.14 -13.19
C GLY A 379 -10.80 20.00 -11.76
N GLY A 380 -10.37 18.81 -11.34
CA GLY A 380 -9.80 18.56 -10.02
C GLY A 380 -10.77 17.86 -9.08
N CYS A 381 -10.52 17.97 -7.77
CA CYS A 381 -11.40 17.41 -6.75
C CYS A 381 -12.85 17.95 -6.84
N ILE A 382 -13.03 19.12 -7.44
CA ILE A 382 -14.35 19.72 -7.73
C ILE A 382 -15.28 18.80 -8.54
N GLY A 383 -14.70 17.97 -9.42
CA GLY A 383 -15.38 16.99 -10.25
C GLY A 383 -15.22 15.56 -9.72
N GLY A 384 -14.81 15.40 -8.46
CA GLY A 384 -14.50 14.12 -7.84
C GLY A 384 -15.67 13.13 -7.82
N GLY A 385 -15.34 11.84 -7.77
CA GLY A 385 -16.28 10.74 -7.84
C GLY A 385 -17.36 10.69 -6.76
N GLY A 386 -17.26 11.49 -5.70
CA GLY A 386 -18.20 11.56 -4.57
C GLY A 386 -19.08 12.83 -4.55
N GLN A 387 -18.97 13.70 -5.57
CA GLN A 387 -19.73 14.96 -5.64
C GLN A 387 -21.21 14.76 -6.03
N PRO A 388 -22.11 15.72 -5.74
CA PRO A 388 -23.49 15.65 -6.21
C PRO A 388 -23.58 15.45 -7.73
N ARG A 389 -24.59 14.68 -8.14
CA ARG A 389 -24.88 14.36 -9.54
C ARG A 389 -26.00 15.27 -10.01
N ASN A 390 -25.80 15.92 -11.15
CA ASN A 390 -26.85 16.55 -11.91
C ASN A 390 -26.68 16.09 -13.36
N LEU A 391 -27.53 15.15 -13.79
CA LEU A 391 -27.44 14.55 -15.13
C LEU A 391 -28.20 15.36 -16.18
N GLU A 392 -28.98 16.35 -15.74
CA GLU A 392 -29.74 17.25 -16.61
C GLU A 392 -28.91 18.50 -16.98
N ALA A 393 -27.96 18.88 -16.12
CA ALA A 393 -27.03 19.97 -16.37
C ALA A 393 -25.78 19.52 -17.13
N ASP A 394 -25.16 20.46 -17.86
CA ASP A 394 -23.83 20.26 -18.42
C ASP A 394 -22.80 20.11 -17.28
N ALA A 395 -22.11 18.97 -17.26
CA ALA A 395 -21.19 18.63 -16.19
C ALA A 395 -19.95 19.54 -16.14
N ASP A 396 -19.52 20.09 -17.27
CA ASP A 396 -18.37 20.99 -17.34
C ASP A 396 -18.74 22.36 -16.82
N ASP A 397 -19.93 22.87 -17.13
CA ASP A 397 -20.42 24.15 -16.60
C ASP A 397 -20.63 24.10 -15.09
N VAL A 398 -21.16 22.99 -14.56
CA VAL A 398 -21.21 22.73 -13.11
C VAL A 398 -19.81 22.78 -12.50
N ARG A 399 -18.82 22.09 -13.09
CA ARG A 399 -17.43 22.10 -12.59
C ARG A 399 -16.81 23.50 -12.65
N LYS A 400 -17.00 24.26 -13.73
CA LYS A 400 -16.51 25.64 -13.88
C LYS A 400 -17.11 26.57 -12.83
N ALA A 401 -18.41 26.45 -12.55
CA ALA A 401 -19.07 27.23 -11.51
C ALA A 401 -18.47 26.95 -10.11
N ARG A 402 -18.27 25.67 -9.79
CA ARG A 402 -17.61 25.26 -8.55
C ARG A 402 -16.15 25.75 -8.47
N ILE A 403 -15.39 25.70 -9.57
CA ILE A 403 -14.01 26.23 -9.66
C ILE A 403 -13.99 27.73 -9.37
N ALA A 404 -14.89 28.48 -10.01
CA ALA A 404 -15.01 29.93 -9.82
C ALA A 404 -15.34 30.28 -8.36
N SER A 405 -16.14 29.46 -7.68
CA SER A 405 -16.45 29.61 -6.26
C SER A 405 -15.19 29.61 -5.39
N LEU A 406 -14.30 28.62 -5.57
CA LEU A 406 -13.08 28.50 -4.78
C LEU A 406 -12.08 29.64 -5.07
N TYR A 407 -11.92 30.05 -6.33
CA TYR A 407 -11.05 31.20 -6.66
C TYR A 407 -11.60 32.52 -6.12
N ARG A 408 -12.92 32.75 -6.19
CA ARG A 408 -13.55 33.93 -5.59
C ARG A 408 -13.32 33.97 -4.08
N ARG A 409 -13.38 32.81 -3.41
CA ARG A 409 -13.08 32.74 -1.98
C ARG A 409 -11.63 33.10 -1.68
N ASP A 410 -10.66 32.55 -2.42
CA ASP A 410 -9.24 32.92 -2.28
C ASP A 410 -9.02 34.43 -2.47
N GLU A 411 -9.65 35.04 -3.46
CA GLU A 411 -9.56 36.50 -3.70
C GLU A 411 -10.13 37.35 -2.56
N GLN A 412 -11.12 36.86 -1.84
CA GLN A 412 -11.74 37.54 -0.70
C GLN A 412 -10.95 37.39 0.61
N MET A 413 -9.98 36.48 0.66
CA MET A 413 -9.21 36.20 1.87
C MET A 413 -8.01 37.14 1.99
N THR A 414 -7.73 37.56 3.22
CA THR A 414 -6.52 38.33 3.53
C THR A 414 -5.30 37.42 3.58
N LEU A 415 -5.41 36.28 4.27
CA LEU A 415 -4.39 35.25 4.31
C LEU A 415 -4.49 34.38 3.05
N ARG A 416 -3.50 34.47 2.15
CA ARG A 416 -3.49 33.77 0.84
C ARG A 416 -2.23 32.94 0.59
N LEU A 417 -1.32 32.89 1.54
CA LEU A 417 -0.07 32.14 1.49
C LEU A 417 -0.06 31.09 2.59
N SER A 418 0.21 29.83 2.23
CA SER A 418 0.20 28.70 3.18
C SER A 418 1.21 28.85 4.30
N HIS A 419 2.43 29.27 3.97
CA HIS A 419 3.50 29.49 4.95
C HIS A 419 3.26 30.71 5.86
N GLU A 420 2.27 31.56 5.56
CA GLU A 420 1.87 32.67 6.43
C GLU A 420 0.78 32.28 7.44
N ASN A 421 0.15 31.10 7.27
CA ASN A 421 -0.90 30.63 8.17
C ASN A 421 -0.37 30.55 9.62
N PRO A 422 -0.92 31.35 10.56
CA PRO A 422 -0.42 31.40 11.94
C PRO A 422 -0.49 30.05 12.64
N GLU A 423 -1.53 29.25 12.37
CA GLU A 423 -1.68 27.93 12.97
C GLU A 423 -0.64 26.93 12.44
N ILE A 424 -0.25 27.05 11.16
CA ILE A 424 0.83 26.23 10.58
C ILE A 424 2.16 26.61 11.20
N LYS A 425 2.47 27.91 11.30
CA LYS A 425 3.70 28.39 11.97
C LYS A 425 3.77 27.86 13.40
N GLN A 426 2.67 27.94 14.14
CA GLN A 426 2.61 27.45 15.51
C GLN A 426 2.76 25.92 15.58
N LEU A 427 2.14 25.17 14.67
CA LEU A 427 2.27 23.72 14.59
C LEU A 427 3.72 23.27 14.38
N TYR A 428 4.46 23.93 13.49
CA TYR A 428 5.89 23.65 13.33
C TYR A 428 6.67 24.05 14.57
N LEU A 429 6.44 25.25 15.12
CA LEU A 429 7.15 25.69 16.32
C LEU A 429 6.96 24.74 17.52
N ASP A 430 5.73 24.29 17.74
CA ASP A 430 5.36 23.48 18.91
C ASP A 430 5.63 21.98 18.75
N PHE A 431 5.65 21.49 17.51
CA PHE A 431 5.59 20.04 17.25
C PHE A 431 6.57 19.58 16.18
N TYR A 432 6.39 19.98 14.92
CA TYR A 432 7.18 19.42 13.81
C TYR A 432 8.58 20.04 13.64
N GLY A 433 8.91 21.11 14.35
CA GLY A 433 10.15 21.88 14.20
C GLY A 433 10.17 22.72 12.94
N LYS A 434 10.53 22.11 11.80
CA LYS A 434 10.60 22.75 10.47
C LYS A 434 10.12 21.78 9.39
N PRO A 435 9.74 22.26 8.19
CA PRO A 435 9.50 21.39 7.05
C PRO A 435 10.70 20.48 6.79
N LEU A 436 10.44 19.23 6.38
CA LEU A 436 11.44 18.19 6.16
C LEU A 436 12.32 17.87 7.38
N SER A 437 11.84 18.15 8.61
CA SER A 437 12.50 17.63 9.81
C SER A 437 12.28 16.12 9.93
N GLU A 438 13.10 15.44 10.73
CA GLU A 438 12.95 14.00 10.96
C GLU A 438 11.53 13.62 11.45
N LEU A 439 10.93 14.43 12.33
CA LEU A 439 9.57 14.17 12.80
C LEU A 439 8.53 14.47 11.72
N ALA A 440 8.71 15.56 10.96
CA ALA A 440 7.84 15.90 9.84
C ALA A 440 7.88 14.80 8.78
N GLU A 441 9.05 14.30 8.38
CA GLU A 441 9.21 13.19 7.45
C GLU A 441 8.51 11.93 7.94
N LYS A 442 8.71 11.54 9.21
CA LYS A 442 8.05 10.35 9.79
C LYS A 442 6.52 10.44 9.81
N MET A 443 5.97 11.64 10.02
CA MET A 443 4.54 11.84 10.25
C MET A 443 3.78 12.26 8.99
N LEU A 444 4.40 13.10 8.16
CA LEU A 444 3.78 13.83 7.05
C LEU A 444 4.24 13.33 5.68
N HIS A 445 5.25 12.45 5.60
CA HIS A 445 5.72 11.87 4.34
C HIS A 445 5.43 10.37 4.24
N THR A 446 5.51 9.85 3.02
CA THR A 446 5.20 8.47 2.67
C THR A 446 6.01 8.01 1.47
N ALA A 447 5.90 6.72 1.15
CA ALA A 447 6.53 6.09 -0.01
C ALA A 447 5.51 5.25 -0.76
N TYR A 448 5.77 5.01 -2.04
CA TYR A 448 4.86 4.32 -2.95
C TYR A 448 5.44 2.99 -3.41
N ILE A 449 4.56 2.05 -3.77
CA ILE A 449 4.97 0.69 -4.18
C ILE A 449 4.57 0.41 -5.62
N SER A 450 5.38 -0.35 -6.35
CA SER A 450 5.01 -0.80 -7.70
C SER A 450 3.82 -1.75 -7.65
N ARG A 451 2.83 -1.50 -8.52
CA ARG A 451 1.66 -2.33 -8.79
C ARG A 451 1.61 -2.80 -10.24
N ALA A 452 2.71 -2.69 -10.98
CA ALA A 452 2.75 -3.11 -12.39
C ALA A 452 2.49 -4.61 -12.60
N GLY A 453 2.69 -5.43 -11.57
CA GLY A 453 2.29 -6.84 -11.57
C GLY A 453 0.80 -7.05 -11.79
N ASP A 454 -0.05 -6.09 -11.40
CA ASP A 454 -1.52 -6.17 -11.57
C ASP A 454 -1.91 -6.29 -13.05
N LEU A 455 -1.12 -5.75 -13.99
CA LEU A 455 -1.40 -5.74 -15.43
C LEU A 455 -0.98 -7.02 -16.18
N LYS A 456 -0.20 -7.91 -15.55
CA LYS A 456 0.45 -9.05 -16.24
C LYS A 456 0.09 -10.41 -15.64
N GLN A 457 -0.99 -10.48 -14.87
CA GLN A 457 -1.45 -11.69 -14.20
C GLN A 457 -2.00 -12.79 -15.13
N GLY A 458 -2.23 -12.56 -16.43
CA GLY A 458 -2.67 -13.64 -17.33
C GLY A 458 -2.26 -13.60 -18.79
N THR A 459 -1.14 -12.96 -19.13
CA THR A 459 -0.34 -13.39 -20.29
C THR A 459 0.43 -14.68 -19.98
N LYS A 460 -0.25 -15.82 -20.09
CA LYS A 460 0.36 -17.10 -20.49
C LYS A 460 -0.49 -17.76 -21.60
N LYS A 461 -0.31 -17.35 -22.88
CA LYS A 461 0.05 -18.22 -24.05
C LYS A 461 -0.15 -17.59 -25.45
N GLN A 462 0.68 -18.06 -26.42
CA GLN A 462 0.66 -17.97 -27.91
C GLN A 462 0.91 -16.58 -28.55
N GLU A 463 1.78 -16.33 -29.55
CA GLU A 463 2.47 -17.13 -30.57
C GLU A 463 3.74 -16.42 -31.12
N THR A 464 4.64 -17.23 -31.68
CA THR A 464 5.82 -17.06 -32.57
C THR A 464 6.20 -15.70 -33.21
N LYS A 465 7.49 -15.33 -33.16
CA LYS A 465 8.50 -15.47 -34.26
C LYS A 465 9.85 -14.81 -33.91
N ASN A 466 10.92 -15.55 -34.23
CA ASN A 466 12.32 -15.15 -34.52
C ASN A 466 12.71 -13.67 -34.33
N ASP A 467 13.69 -13.39 -33.46
CA ASP A 467 15.10 -13.38 -33.89
C ASP A 467 16.10 -13.27 -32.71
N LYS A 468 17.14 -14.10 -32.82
CA LYS A 468 18.52 -14.03 -32.29
C LYS A 468 18.82 -13.71 -30.80
N LYS A 469 19.09 -14.84 -30.11
CA LYS A 469 20.06 -15.07 -29.04
C LYS A 469 21.38 -14.26 -29.16
N LYS A 470 21.88 -13.79 -28.02
CA LYS A 470 23.27 -13.96 -27.60
C LYS A 470 23.26 -14.59 -26.20
N GLY A 471 23.92 -15.73 -26.08
CA GLY A 471 23.85 -16.63 -24.94
C GLY A 471 24.73 -16.21 -23.77
N THR A 472 24.41 -16.80 -22.63
CA THR A 472 25.31 -16.95 -21.48
C THR A 472 25.44 -18.45 -21.25
N GLU A 473 26.67 -18.95 -21.39
CA GLU A 473 27.03 -20.36 -21.23
C GLU A 473 26.88 -20.80 -19.76
N ALA A 474 26.57 -22.08 -19.57
CA ALA A 474 26.40 -22.69 -18.26
C ALA A 474 27.77 -22.87 -17.57
N MET A 475 27.95 -22.28 -16.39
CA MET A 475 29.16 -22.42 -15.58
C MET A 475 29.12 -23.72 -14.77
N THR A 476 30.25 -24.44 -14.72
CA THR A 476 30.41 -25.67 -13.93
C THR A 476 30.76 -25.33 -12.48
N LYS A 477 30.33 -26.15 -11.51
CA LYS A 477 30.65 -25.98 -10.09
C LYS A 477 31.57 -27.08 -9.58
N TRP A 478 32.52 -26.74 -8.70
CA TRP A 478 33.40 -27.69 -8.01
C TRP A 478 33.36 -27.44 -6.51
N LYS A 479 33.28 -28.50 -5.71
CA LYS A 479 33.24 -28.45 -4.24
C LYS A 479 34.56 -28.92 -3.66
N CYS A 480 35.11 -28.18 -2.70
CA CYS A 480 36.26 -28.64 -1.93
C CYS A 480 35.86 -29.79 -1.01
N LYS A 481 36.48 -30.97 -1.16
CA LYS A 481 36.26 -32.18 -0.34
C LYS A 481 36.57 -31.99 1.15
N ILE A 482 37.33 -30.96 1.50
CA ILE A 482 37.80 -30.71 2.87
C ILE A 482 36.90 -29.72 3.61
N CYS A 483 36.52 -28.61 2.98
CA CYS A 483 35.78 -27.53 3.65
C CYS A 483 34.43 -27.19 3.02
N GLY A 484 34.08 -27.82 1.89
CA GLY A 484 32.81 -27.58 1.21
C GLY A 484 32.74 -26.32 0.34
N TYR A 485 33.80 -25.50 0.27
CA TYR A 485 33.83 -24.29 -0.58
C TYR A 485 33.50 -24.62 -2.06
N ILE A 486 32.60 -23.85 -2.67
CA ILE A 486 32.19 -24.02 -4.07
C ILE A 486 32.89 -22.99 -4.95
N TYR A 487 33.61 -23.48 -5.96
CA TYR A 487 34.17 -22.68 -7.05
C TYR A 487 33.26 -22.80 -8.29
N GLU A 488 32.97 -21.68 -8.95
CA GLU A 488 32.16 -21.63 -10.17
C GLU A 488 33.01 -21.09 -11.33
N GLY A 489 33.07 -21.81 -12.45
CA GLY A 489 33.89 -21.46 -13.61
C GLY A 489 33.72 -22.45 -14.77
N GLU A 490 34.36 -22.19 -15.92
CA GLU A 490 34.36 -23.15 -17.04
C GLU A 490 35.26 -24.35 -16.77
N THR A 491 36.41 -24.10 -16.12
CA THR A 491 37.35 -25.10 -15.63
C THR A 491 37.92 -24.67 -14.28
N LEU A 492 38.34 -25.63 -13.44
CA LEU A 492 39.09 -25.38 -12.22
C LEU A 492 40.58 -25.31 -12.56
N PRO A 493 41.27 -24.15 -12.40
CA PRO A 493 42.69 -24.03 -12.66
C PRO A 493 43.51 -25.01 -11.82
N GLU A 494 44.57 -25.59 -12.38
CA GLU A 494 45.41 -26.58 -11.67
C GLU A 494 46.14 -25.99 -10.46
N ASP A 495 46.43 -24.69 -10.48
CA ASP A 495 47.04 -23.91 -9.41
C ASP A 495 46.02 -23.31 -8.44
N TYR A 496 44.73 -23.57 -8.64
CA TYR A 496 43.69 -23.02 -7.78
C TYR A 496 43.85 -23.51 -6.34
N THR A 497 43.86 -22.58 -5.40
CA THR A 497 43.97 -22.86 -3.98
C THR A 497 42.67 -22.48 -3.30
N CYS A 498 42.07 -23.42 -2.56
CA CYS A 498 40.84 -23.15 -1.82
C CYS A 498 41.03 -21.91 -0.92
N PRO A 499 40.18 -20.87 -1.03
CA PRO A 499 40.36 -19.65 -0.23
C PRO A 499 40.14 -19.91 1.27
N ILE A 500 39.37 -20.95 1.62
CA ILE A 500 39.02 -21.33 2.98
C ILE A 500 40.11 -22.20 3.61
N CYS A 501 40.32 -23.43 3.11
CA CYS A 501 41.22 -24.40 3.76
C CYS A 501 42.63 -24.47 3.17
N LYS A 502 42.94 -23.62 2.17
CA LYS A 502 44.25 -23.53 1.50
C LYS A 502 44.72 -24.81 0.81
N GLN A 503 43.82 -25.77 0.60
CA GLN A 503 44.12 -27.00 -0.12
C GLN A 503 44.13 -26.77 -1.65
N PRO A 504 44.98 -27.50 -2.38
CA PRO A 504 45.14 -27.33 -3.83
C PRO A 504 43.92 -27.83 -4.61
N ALA A 505 43.86 -27.52 -5.91
CA ALA A 505 42.77 -27.87 -6.82
C ALA A 505 42.42 -29.37 -6.82
N SER A 506 43.39 -30.26 -6.55
CA SER A 506 43.18 -31.71 -6.40
C SER A 506 42.24 -32.10 -5.24
N SER A 507 42.02 -31.17 -4.32
CA SER A 507 41.10 -31.32 -3.18
C SER A 507 39.68 -30.89 -3.53
N PHE A 508 39.42 -30.49 -4.78
CA PHE A 508 38.07 -30.25 -5.28
C PHE A 508 37.56 -31.46 -6.05
N GLU A 509 36.26 -31.70 -5.94
CA GLU A 509 35.51 -32.61 -6.79
C GLU A 509 34.54 -31.79 -7.63
N LYS A 510 34.37 -32.19 -8.90
CA LYS A 510 33.34 -31.60 -9.74
C LYS A 510 31.99 -31.94 -9.12
N LEU A 511 31.15 -30.94 -8.90
CA LEU A 511 29.75 -31.19 -8.55
C LEU A 511 29.09 -31.70 -9.82
N GLU A 512 29.10 -33.01 -10.01
CA GLU A 512 28.10 -33.64 -10.86
C GLU A 512 26.75 -33.34 -10.22
N GLU A 513 25.77 -32.89 -11.02
CA GLU A 513 24.41 -32.73 -10.55
C GLU A 513 23.97 -34.09 -9.98
N VAL A 514 24.00 -34.20 -8.66
CA VAL A 514 23.38 -35.32 -7.96
C VAL A 514 21.90 -35.23 -8.34
N PRO A 515 21.33 -36.27 -8.97
CA PRO A 515 19.91 -36.25 -9.30
C PRO A 515 19.15 -35.94 -8.01
N SER A 516 18.29 -34.93 -8.01
CA SER A 516 17.47 -34.64 -6.84
C SER A 516 16.73 -35.91 -6.47
N ALA A 517 16.97 -36.40 -5.24
CA ALA A 517 16.25 -37.53 -4.68
C ALA A 517 14.85 -37.06 -4.25
N SER A 518 14.05 -36.75 -5.26
CA SER A 518 12.60 -36.59 -5.33
C SER A 518 12.39 -36.07 -6.76
N GLY A 519 11.54 -36.75 -7.54
CA GLY A 519 11.50 -36.64 -9.00
C GLY A 519 11.61 -35.19 -9.48
N THR A 520 12.46 -34.94 -10.47
CA THR A 520 12.54 -33.63 -11.14
C THR A 520 11.13 -33.16 -11.39
N SER A 521 10.78 -31.98 -10.85
CA SER A 521 9.44 -31.43 -10.99
C SER A 521 9.02 -31.61 -12.44
N PRO A 522 7.80 -32.10 -12.74
CA PRO A 522 7.33 -32.20 -14.11
C PRO A 522 7.31 -30.83 -14.82
N TYR A 523 7.51 -29.75 -14.05
CA TYR A 523 7.59 -28.37 -14.48
C TYR A 523 9.02 -27.83 -14.49
N ALA A 524 10.06 -28.66 -14.35
CA ALA A 524 11.46 -28.24 -14.24
C ALA A 524 11.90 -27.29 -15.37
N GLY A 525 12.51 -26.16 -14.99
CA GLY A 525 12.97 -25.11 -15.91
C GLY A 525 11.84 -24.29 -16.55
N THR A 526 10.58 -24.59 -16.24
CA THR A 526 9.43 -23.83 -16.75
C THR A 526 9.10 -22.65 -15.85
N LYS A 527 8.34 -21.70 -16.41
CA LYS A 527 7.68 -20.67 -15.60
C LYS A 527 6.60 -21.24 -14.67
N THR A 528 6.24 -22.52 -14.77
CA THR A 528 5.23 -23.13 -13.89
C THR A 528 5.89 -23.62 -12.60
N GLU A 529 7.09 -24.19 -12.67
CA GLU A 529 7.87 -24.52 -11.46
C GLU A 529 8.14 -23.28 -10.60
N LYS A 530 8.55 -22.16 -11.22
CA LYS A 530 8.73 -20.89 -10.47
C LYS A 530 7.44 -20.40 -9.82
N ASN A 531 6.30 -20.53 -10.50
CA ASN A 531 5.01 -20.16 -9.93
C ASN A 531 4.63 -21.06 -8.74
N LEU A 532 4.92 -22.36 -8.83
CA LEU A 532 4.66 -23.30 -7.75
C LEU A 532 5.57 -23.03 -6.55
N GLN A 533 6.83 -22.67 -6.77
CA GLN A 533 7.77 -22.22 -5.72
C GLN A 533 7.26 -20.94 -5.03
N GLU A 534 6.80 -19.96 -5.82
CA GLU A 534 6.24 -18.71 -5.30
C GLU A 534 4.94 -18.95 -4.52
N ALA A 535 4.05 -19.81 -5.03
CA ALA A 535 2.82 -20.19 -4.34
C ALA A 535 3.14 -20.91 -3.02
N PHE A 536 4.03 -21.90 -3.03
CA PHE A 536 4.49 -22.57 -1.80
C PHE A 536 5.05 -21.58 -0.76
N ALA A 537 5.89 -20.63 -1.18
CA ALA A 537 6.44 -19.61 -0.31
C ALA A 537 5.36 -18.68 0.26
N GLY A 538 4.40 -18.25 -0.56
CA GLY A 538 3.29 -17.40 -0.17
C GLY A 538 2.38 -18.06 0.87
N GLU A 539 1.96 -19.30 0.62
CA GLU A 539 1.10 -20.05 1.54
C GLU A 539 1.82 -20.38 2.87
N SER A 540 3.13 -20.67 2.80
CA SER A 540 3.96 -20.89 4.00
C SER A 540 4.05 -19.64 4.88
N GLN A 541 4.17 -18.45 4.28
CA GLN A 541 4.15 -17.18 5.00
C GLN A 541 2.75 -16.88 5.58
N ALA A 542 1.68 -17.17 4.83
CA ALA A 542 0.31 -16.92 5.25
C ALA A 542 -0.07 -17.76 6.49
N ARG A 543 0.23 -19.06 6.47
CA ARG A 543 0.05 -19.97 7.63
C ARG A 543 0.66 -19.41 8.91
N ASN A 544 1.92 -18.99 8.85
CA ASN A 544 2.64 -18.50 10.03
C ASN A 544 2.06 -17.17 10.53
N LYS A 545 1.78 -16.22 9.63
CA LYS A 545 1.14 -14.93 10.01
C LYS A 545 -0.18 -15.15 10.75
N TYR A 546 -1.07 -15.98 10.20
CA TYR A 546 -2.38 -16.21 10.81
C TYR A 546 -2.26 -16.95 12.16
N THR A 547 -1.29 -17.85 12.31
CA THR A 547 -1.00 -18.47 13.60
C THR A 547 -0.55 -17.44 14.64
N PHE A 548 0.30 -16.48 14.27
CA PHE A 548 0.72 -15.40 15.16
C PHE A 548 -0.45 -14.46 15.51
N PHE A 549 -1.32 -14.14 14.54
CA PHE A 549 -2.50 -13.30 14.77
C PHE A 549 -3.49 -13.97 15.71
N ALA A 550 -3.68 -15.29 15.59
CA ALA A 550 -4.51 -16.05 16.52
C ALA A 550 -4.01 -15.93 17.98
N GLN A 551 -2.69 -15.97 18.20
CA GLN A 551 -2.11 -15.82 19.54
C GLN A 551 -2.39 -14.44 20.15
N ILE A 552 -2.41 -13.39 19.33
CA ILE A 552 -2.77 -12.05 19.79
C ILE A 552 -4.27 -11.99 20.13
N ALA A 553 -5.13 -12.48 19.23
CA ALA A 553 -6.57 -12.52 19.47
C ALA A 553 -6.94 -13.33 20.73
N GLN A 554 -6.22 -14.42 21.04
CA GLN A 554 -6.39 -15.17 22.29
C GLN A 554 -6.00 -14.34 23.52
N ARG A 555 -4.86 -13.64 23.49
CA ARG A 555 -4.42 -12.78 24.61
C ARG A 555 -5.41 -11.64 24.89
N GLU A 556 -6.11 -11.18 23.86
CA GLU A 556 -7.12 -10.12 23.95
C GLU A 556 -8.51 -10.64 24.37
N GLY A 557 -8.68 -11.96 24.51
CA GLY A 557 -9.95 -12.60 24.89
C GLY A 557 -10.93 -12.80 23.73
N TYR A 558 -10.50 -12.61 22.48
CA TYR A 558 -11.31 -12.79 21.28
C TYR A 558 -11.21 -14.22 20.71
N GLU A 559 -11.71 -15.19 21.45
CA GLU A 559 -11.60 -16.62 21.12
C GLU A 559 -12.17 -16.99 19.74
N GLN A 560 -13.31 -16.39 19.35
CA GLN A 560 -13.89 -16.66 18.03
C GLN A 560 -13.00 -16.16 16.89
N ILE A 561 -12.35 -15.00 17.06
CA ILE A 561 -11.46 -14.43 16.05
C ILE A 561 -10.18 -15.26 15.95
N ALA A 562 -9.65 -15.69 17.10
CA ALA A 562 -8.51 -16.60 17.13
C ALA A 562 -8.80 -17.91 16.40
N GLU A 563 -9.96 -18.52 16.61
CA GLU A 563 -10.32 -19.77 15.93
C GLU A 563 -10.46 -19.58 14.42
N LEU A 564 -11.00 -18.44 13.96
CA LEU A 564 -11.03 -18.13 12.53
C LEU A 564 -9.63 -18.00 11.94
N PHE A 565 -8.70 -17.33 12.62
CA PHE A 565 -7.30 -17.25 12.18
C PHE A 565 -6.63 -18.63 12.15
N LEU A 566 -6.86 -19.47 13.16
CA LEU A 566 -6.33 -20.83 13.20
C LEU A 566 -6.92 -21.71 12.09
N MET A 567 -8.22 -21.55 11.80
CA MET A 567 -8.87 -22.23 10.69
C MET A 567 -8.25 -21.83 9.36
N THR A 568 -8.06 -20.54 9.11
CA THR A 568 -7.40 -20.09 7.87
C THR A 568 -5.96 -20.56 7.80
N ALA A 569 -5.20 -20.54 8.91
CA ALA A 569 -3.83 -21.07 8.95
C ALA A 569 -3.76 -22.55 8.53
N ARG A 570 -4.75 -23.36 8.94
CA ARG A 570 -4.86 -24.77 8.52
C ARG A 570 -5.15 -24.89 7.02
N ASN A 571 -5.96 -24.01 6.45
CA ASN A 571 -6.22 -24.00 5.00
C ASN A 571 -4.95 -23.70 4.21
N GLU A 572 -4.19 -22.68 4.61
CA GLU A 572 -2.93 -22.32 3.90
C GLU A 572 -1.86 -23.41 4.05
N GLN A 573 -1.86 -24.15 5.17
CA GLN A 573 -1.02 -25.32 5.32
C GLN A 573 -1.32 -26.39 4.24
N GLU A 574 -2.60 -26.66 3.96
CA GLU A 574 -2.98 -27.60 2.91
C GLU A 574 -2.68 -27.05 1.51
N HIS A 575 -2.86 -25.75 1.27
CA HIS A 575 -2.47 -25.14 0.00
C HIS A 575 -0.95 -25.27 -0.25
N ALA A 576 -0.12 -24.95 0.75
CA ALA A 576 1.32 -25.13 0.67
C ALA A 576 1.70 -26.59 0.37
N ARG A 577 1.04 -27.56 1.03
CA ARG A 577 1.27 -28.99 0.81
C ARG A 577 0.98 -29.40 -0.64
N LEU A 578 -0.11 -28.89 -1.24
CA LEU A 578 -0.46 -29.16 -2.64
C LEU A 578 0.65 -28.70 -3.59
N TRP A 579 1.16 -27.47 -3.41
CA TRP A 579 2.22 -26.93 -4.29
C TRP A 579 3.56 -27.62 -4.09
N TYR A 580 3.91 -27.94 -2.85
CA TYR A 580 5.13 -28.68 -2.54
C TYR A 580 5.11 -30.10 -3.12
N GLN A 581 3.93 -30.72 -3.18
CA GLN A 581 3.70 -32.00 -3.85
C GLN A 581 3.86 -31.88 -5.38
N GLU A 582 3.28 -30.86 -6.02
CA GLU A 582 3.41 -30.61 -7.46
C GLU A 582 4.84 -30.29 -7.89
N LEU A 583 5.64 -29.69 -7.00
CA LEU A 583 7.07 -29.49 -7.19
C LEU A 583 7.87 -30.80 -7.13
N GLY A 584 7.25 -31.91 -6.74
CA GLY A 584 7.94 -33.19 -6.59
C GLY A 584 8.87 -33.20 -5.39
N HIS A 585 8.68 -32.32 -4.39
CA HIS A 585 9.56 -32.21 -3.22
C HIS A 585 9.16 -33.11 -2.04
N LEU A 586 8.06 -33.88 -2.17
CA LEU A 586 7.64 -34.87 -1.17
C LEU A 586 8.16 -36.25 -1.55
N GLY A 587 9.15 -36.74 -0.80
CA GLY A 587 9.71 -38.09 -0.95
C GLY A 587 9.36 -39.03 0.21
N THR A 588 10.09 -40.13 0.29
CA THR A 588 10.14 -41.03 1.43
C THR A 588 10.69 -40.33 2.68
N SER A 589 10.52 -40.92 3.87
CA SER A 589 11.09 -40.36 5.10
C SER A 589 12.60 -40.15 5.02
N ALA A 590 13.35 -41.03 4.32
CA ALA A 590 14.79 -40.89 4.13
C ALA A 590 15.13 -39.69 3.24
N GLU A 591 14.47 -39.57 2.09
CA GLU A 591 14.63 -38.46 1.15
C GLU A 591 14.29 -37.12 1.80
N ASN A 592 13.18 -37.06 2.56
CA ASN A 592 12.75 -35.85 3.25
C ASN A 592 13.73 -35.46 4.38
N LEU A 593 14.27 -36.42 5.14
CA LEU A 593 15.29 -36.15 6.17
C LEU A 593 16.60 -35.64 5.56
N LEU A 594 17.02 -36.19 4.42
CA LEU A 594 18.19 -35.73 3.69
C LEU A 594 17.98 -34.32 3.11
N ALA A 595 16.81 -34.06 2.52
CA ALA A 595 16.44 -32.74 2.01
C ALA A 595 16.41 -31.69 3.13
N ALA A 596 15.80 -32.02 4.28
CA ALA A 596 15.81 -31.15 5.47
C ALA A 596 17.24 -30.87 5.96
N ALA A 597 18.06 -31.90 6.17
CA ALA A 597 19.45 -31.72 6.59
C ALA A 597 20.28 -30.86 5.62
N THR A 598 20.04 -30.99 4.31
CA THR A 598 20.72 -30.21 3.28
C THR A 598 20.27 -28.74 3.30
N GLY A 599 18.97 -28.49 3.49
CA GLY A 599 18.41 -27.15 3.66
C GLY A 599 19.00 -26.46 4.90
N GLU A 600 18.92 -27.12 6.06
CA GLU A 600 19.50 -26.61 7.32
C GLU A 600 20.99 -26.29 7.17
N ASN A 601 21.77 -27.15 6.48
CA ASN A 601 23.18 -26.90 6.21
C ASN A 601 23.40 -25.59 5.44
N TYR A 602 22.64 -25.37 4.37
CA TYR A 602 22.69 -24.13 3.60
C TYR A 602 22.32 -22.92 4.46
N GLU A 603 21.32 -23.06 5.33
CA GLU A 603 20.87 -21.97 6.18
C GLU A 603 21.97 -21.46 7.14
N TRP A 604 22.67 -22.35 7.84
CA TRP A 604 23.69 -21.91 8.79
C TRP A 604 25.08 -21.66 8.20
N THR A 605 25.44 -22.33 7.09
CA THR A 605 26.77 -22.14 6.47
C THR A 605 26.85 -20.96 5.52
N ASP A 606 25.73 -20.58 4.89
CA ASP A 606 25.67 -19.53 3.89
C ASP A 606 24.59 -18.49 4.21
N MET A 607 23.31 -18.87 4.26
CA MET A 607 22.21 -17.90 4.31
C MET A 607 22.29 -16.94 5.51
N TYR A 608 22.30 -17.46 6.74
CA TYR A 608 22.36 -16.65 7.95
C TYR A 608 23.74 -16.04 8.19
N ASP A 609 24.82 -16.69 7.74
CA ASP A 609 26.18 -16.12 7.85
C ASP A 609 26.33 -14.88 6.96
N ARG A 610 25.86 -14.95 5.70
CA ARG A 610 25.81 -13.80 4.78
C ARG A 610 24.88 -12.71 5.29
N MET A 611 23.65 -13.05 5.70
CA MET A 611 22.70 -12.05 6.24
C MET A 611 23.25 -11.35 7.50
N ALA A 612 23.98 -12.06 8.35
CA ALA A 612 24.63 -11.44 9.50
C ALA A 612 25.75 -10.47 9.10
N LYS A 613 26.52 -10.78 8.05
CA LYS A 613 27.55 -9.87 7.51
C LYS A 613 26.92 -8.64 6.86
N ASP A 614 25.92 -8.83 6.00
CA ASP A 614 25.18 -7.74 5.35
C ASP A 614 24.61 -6.77 6.42
N ALA A 615 23.95 -7.31 7.46
CA ALA A 615 23.41 -6.50 8.56
C ALA A 615 24.49 -5.79 9.39
N GLU A 616 25.68 -6.37 9.55
CA GLU A 616 26.80 -5.74 10.24
C GLU A 616 27.36 -4.56 9.43
N GLU A 617 27.50 -4.73 8.11
CA GLU A 617 27.98 -3.69 7.18
C GLU A 617 26.99 -2.51 7.10
N GLU A 618 25.69 -2.77 7.19
CA GLU A 618 24.63 -1.76 7.20
C GLU A 618 24.43 -1.07 8.58
N GLY A 619 25.15 -1.50 9.62
CA GLY A 619 25.09 -0.92 10.97
C GLY A 619 23.97 -1.47 11.86
N PHE A 620 23.32 -2.58 11.49
CA PHE A 620 22.28 -3.26 12.27
C PHE A 620 22.87 -4.36 13.17
N HIS A 621 23.78 -3.99 14.08
CA HIS A 621 24.54 -4.92 14.94
C HIS A 621 23.66 -5.91 15.73
N ASP A 622 22.55 -5.45 16.32
CA ASP A 622 21.62 -6.30 17.06
C ASP A 622 20.95 -7.36 16.18
N LEU A 623 20.67 -7.01 14.92
CA LEU A 623 20.07 -7.92 13.96
C LEU A 623 21.10 -8.93 13.43
N ALA A 624 22.33 -8.47 13.19
CA ALA A 624 23.46 -9.34 12.84
C ALA A 624 23.72 -10.40 13.94
N GLU A 625 23.69 -9.99 15.21
CA GLU A 625 23.83 -10.94 16.33
C GLU A 625 22.66 -11.94 16.38
N ARG A 626 21.42 -11.50 16.11
CA ARG A 626 20.27 -12.40 16.02
C ARG A 626 20.41 -13.41 14.88
N PHE A 627 20.84 -13.00 13.69
CA PHE A 627 21.09 -13.93 12.58
C PHE A 627 22.14 -14.98 12.93
N ARG A 628 23.26 -14.59 13.58
CA ARG A 628 24.27 -15.56 14.05
C ARG A 628 23.70 -16.55 15.06
N LYS A 629 22.87 -16.08 16.00
CA LYS A 629 22.22 -16.95 17.00
C LYS A 629 21.24 -17.93 16.36
N VAL A 630 20.47 -17.49 15.35
CA VAL A 630 19.58 -18.37 14.58
C VAL A 630 20.38 -19.38 13.77
N GLY A 631 21.43 -18.97 13.05
CA GLY A 631 22.30 -19.90 12.32
C GLY A 631 22.92 -20.99 13.23
N ALA A 632 23.32 -20.64 14.46
CA ALA A 632 23.80 -21.63 15.44
C ALA A 632 22.73 -22.65 15.86
N ILE A 633 21.44 -22.29 15.79
CA ILE A 633 20.31 -23.19 16.05
C ILE A 633 20.08 -24.11 14.85
N GLU A 634 20.07 -23.59 13.63
CA GLU A 634 19.86 -24.38 12.40
C GLU A 634 20.94 -25.49 12.25
N LYS A 635 22.18 -25.24 12.69
CA LYS A 635 23.20 -26.29 12.79
C LYS A 635 22.74 -27.51 13.61
N ARG A 636 22.03 -27.29 14.72
CA ARG A 636 21.48 -28.38 15.54
C ARG A 636 20.30 -29.07 14.87
N HIS A 637 19.56 -28.38 14.00
CA HIS A 637 18.53 -29.01 13.17
C HIS A 637 19.16 -29.94 12.14
N GLU A 638 20.22 -29.52 11.45
CA GLU A 638 20.98 -30.39 10.55
C GLU A 638 21.48 -31.64 11.29
N GLU A 639 22.17 -31.48 12.42
CA GLU A 639 22.69 -32.60 13.22
C GLU A 639 21.57 -33.58 13.61
N ARG A 640 20.40 -33.06 14.00
CA ARG A 640 19.22 -33.87 14.33
C ARG A 640 18.72 -34.65 13.11
N TYR A 641 18.54 -34.00 11.97
CA TYR A 641 18.02 -34.66 10.77
C TYR A 641 18.99 -35.70 10.22
N ARG A 642 20.31 -35.45 10.26
CA ARG A 642 21.33 -36.46 9.89
C ARG A 642 21.32 -37.66 10.81
N GLN A 643 21.21 -37.44 12.13
CA GLN A 643 21.14 -38.56 13.08
C GLN A 643 19.86 -39.38 12.89
N LEU A 644 18.73 -38.73 12.60
CA LEU A 644 17.47 -39.42 12.28
C LEU A 644 17.56 -40.21 10.97
N LEU A 645 18.22 -39.64 9.94
CA LEU A 645 18.47 -40.32 8.67
C LEU A 645 19.35 -41.55 8.88
N GLU A 646 20.46 -41.41 9.62
CA GLU A 646 21.35 -42.52 9.95
C GLU A 646 20.61 -43.62 10.72
N ASN A 647 19.75 -43.25 11.67
CA ASN A 647 18.91 -44.21 12.38
C ASN A 647 17.94 -44.93 11.43
N LEU A 648 17.35 -44.22 10.47
CA LEU A 648 16.45 -44.79 9.48
C LEU A 648 17.18 -45.77 8.54
N GLU A 649 18.34 -45.39 8.03
CA GLU A 649 19.16 -46.22 7.13
C GLU A 649 19.73 -47.47 7.81
N LYS A 650 20.09 -47.35 9.10
CA LYS A 650 20.60 -48.49 9.90
C LYS A 650 19.50 -49.34 10.54
N GLY A 651 18.22 -49.03 10.32
CA GLY A 651 17.10 -49.72 10.96
C GLY A 651 16.99 -49.46 12.48
N GLN A 652 17.68 -48.45 12.99
CA GLN A 652 17.78 -48.11 14.41
C GLN A 652 16.69 -47.14 14.90
N VAL A 653 15.61 -46.95 14.14
CA VAL A 653 14.47 -46.11 14.56
C VAL A 653 13.73 -46.76 15.72
N PHE A 654 13.51 -48.07 15.61
CA PHE A 654 12.81 -48.89 16.60
C PHE A 654 13.70 -50.02 17.15
N GLU A 655 15.01 -49.93 16.94
CA GLU A 655 16.01 -50.88 17.43
C GLU A 655 17.26 -50.12 17.90
N LYS A 656 17.89 -50.60 18.97
CA LYS A 656 19.13 -50.08 19.54
C LYS A 656 20.06 -51.25 19.89
N ILE A 657 21.36 -50.98 19.82
CA ILE A 657 22.41 -51.95 20.15
C ILE A 657 22.33 -52.34 21.63
N GLU A 658 22.00 -51.37 22.48
CA GLU A 658 21.85 -51.54 23.92
C GLU A 658 20.37 -51.58 24.31
N GLU A 659 20.10 -52.27 25.41
CA GLU A 659 18.76 -52.34 26.01
C GLU A 659 18.26 -50.91 26.31
N THR A 660 17.16 -50.53 25.68
CA THR A 660 16.61 -49.18 25.71
C THR A 660 15.19 -49.21 26.26
N VAL A 661 14.79 -48.13 26.94
CA VAL A 661 13.42 -47.94 27.41
C VAL A 661 12.63 -47.26 26.31
N TRP A 662 11.59 -47.93 25.82
CA TRP A 662 10.64 -47.45 24.83
C TRP A 662 9.33 -47.04 25.50
N GLU A 663 8.71 -45.98 25.04
CA GLU A 663 7.44 -45.46 25.54
C GLU A 663 6.43 -45.34 24.40
N CYS A 664 5.23 -45.86 24.60
CA CYS A 664 4.12 -45.68 23.67
C CYS A 664 3.51 -44.28 23.86
N ARG A 665 3.59 -43.44 22.82
CA ARG A 665 3.05 -42.06 22.83
C ARG A 665 1.52 -41.96 22.96
N VAL A 666 0.79 -43.08 22.82
CA VAL A 666 -0.67 -43.12 22.92
C VAL A 666 -1.14 -43.37 24.35
N CYS A 667 -0.53 -44.34 25.06
CA CYS A 667 -1.01 -44.78 26.38
C CYS A 667 0.05 -44.76 27.49
N GLY A 668 1.29 -44.36 27.19
CA GLY A 668 2.40 -44.34 28.15
C GLY A 668 2.96 -45.71 28.51
N HIS A 669 2.60 -46.77 27.77
CA HIS A 669 3.16 -48.11 28.03
C HIS A 669 4.68 -48.10 27.85
N ILE A 670 5.39 -48.51 28.89
CA ILE A 670 6.86 -48.65 28.89
C ILE A 670 7.25 -50.08 28.54
N HIS A 671 8.12 -50.22 27.55
CA HIS A 671 8.73 -51.48 27.15
C HIS A 671 10.26 -51.36 27.25
N VAL A 672 10.92 -52.32 27.89
CA VAL A 672 12.38 -52.36 27.99
C VAL A 672 12.89 -53.48 27.08
N GLY A 673 13.76 -53.14 26.14
CA GLY A 673 14.28 -54.09 25.17
C GLY A 673 15.19 -53.43 24.14
N THR A 674 15.89 -54.25 23.34
CA THR A 674 16.70 -53.74 22.21
C THR A 674 15.83 -53.20 21.08
N SER A 675 14.56 -53.58 20.99
CA SER A 675 13.60 -53.06 20.00
C SER A 675 12.24 -52.70 20.60
N ALA A 676 11.51 -51.80 19.93
CA ALA A 676 10.14 -51.46 20.29
C ALA A 676 9.17 -52.58 19.84
N PRO A 677 8.07 -52.84 20.58
CA PRO A 677 7.08 -53.83 20.16
C PRO A 677 6.40 -53.49 18.83
N GLU A 678 6.17 -54.48 17.95
CA GLU A 678 5.46 -54.29 16.68
C GLU A 678 4.03 -53.73 16.88
N ILE A 679 3.38 -54.14 17.97
CA ILE A 679 2.07 -53.70 18.40
C ILE A 679 2.14 -53.43 19.90
N CYS A 680 1.63 -52.27 20.33
CA CYS A 680 1.52 -51.96 21.75
C CYS A 680 0.59 -52.97 22.44
N PRO A 681 1.04 -53.68 23.49
CA PRO A 681 0.23 -54.69 24.16
C PRO A 681 -0.96 -54.11 24.93
N VAL A 682 -1.01 -52.79 25.11
CA VAL A 682 -2.06 -52.10 25.88
C VAL A 682 -3.12 -51.49 24.95
N CYS A 683 -2.71 -50.67 23.98
CA CYS A 683 -3.64 -49.91 23.13
C CYS A 683 -3.73 -50.42 21.69
N SER A 684 -2.97 -51.46 21.33
CA SER A 684 -2.96 -52.09 20.01
C SER A 684 -2.52 -51.18 18.84
N TYR A 685 -1.97 -50.00 19.12
CA TYR A 685 -1.33 -49.16 18.09
C TYR A 685 0.00 -49.75 17.63
N SER A 686 0.37 -49.47 16.37
CA SER A 686 1.58 -50.02 15.76
C SER A 686 2.88 -49.47 16.36
N GLN A 687 4.00 -50.13 16.06
CA GLN A 687 5.36 -49.75 16.45
C GLN A 687 5.69 -48.26 16.20
N SER A 688 5.08 -47.65 15.17
CA SER A 688 5.27 -46.23 14.81
C SER A 688 4.90 -45.21 15.91
N TYR A 689 4.20 -45.66 16.96
CA TYR A 689 3.83 -44.85 18.11
C TYR A 689 4.81 -44.96 19.28
N PHE A 690 5.83 -45.82 19.21
CA PHE A 690 6.87 -45.90 20.23
C PHE A 690 7.99 -44.88 19.98
N GLU A 691 8.52 -44.32 21.07
CA GLU A 691 9.74 -43.51 21.06
C GLU A 691 10.67 -43.92 22.20
N VAL A 692 11.94 -43.52 22.15
CA VAL A 692 12.86 -43.72 23.27
C VAL A 692 12.41 -42.84 24.44
N HIS A 693 12.16 -43.46 25.60
CA HIS A 693 11.75 -42.76 26.81
C HIS A 693 12.81 -41.74 27.22
N LYS A 694 12.39 -40.48 27.38
CA LYS A 694 13.25 -39.39 27.84
C LYS A 694 12.77 -38.92 29.19
N LYS A 695 13.63 -39.03 30.21
CA LYS A 695 13.38 -38.44 31.51
C LYS A 695 13.83 -36.98 31.50
N ASN A 696 12.86 -36.07 31.54
CA ASN A 696 13.07 -34.62 31.53
C ASN A 696 12.51 -33.91 32.79
N TYR A 697 12.19 -34.69 33.83
CA TYR A 697 11.74 -34.27 35.16
C TYR A 697 12.60 -34.86 36.27
#